data_AF-A0AAD7I2C3-F1
#
_entry.id   AF-A0AAD7I2C3-F1
#
_cell.length_a   1.000
_cell.length_b   1.000
_cell.length_c   1.000
_cell.angle_alpha   90.00
_cell.angle_beta   90.00
_cell.angle_gamma   90.00
#
_symmetry.space_group_name_H-M   'P 1'
#
loop_
_entity.id
_entity.type
_entity.pdbx_description
1 polymer ?
#
loop_
_entity_poly.entity_id
_entity_poly.type
_entity_poly.pdbx_seq_one_letter_code
_entity_poly.pdbx_strand_id
1 'polypeptide(L)'
;MSGHIPKALQFKGGRKRRSKAQKQQTAALTTSTASIASSDDGKENDSGEQLRTAKRRGDHYQKELYATRKKLKRSHTTNANQAAVLAETREQNNNLNRQVHQLEAEHMELEAESSSLQADVQSQKSARQVLSKKLHVVGAKVRRIPVRLENATTRATAKARDEITRLFSFTLKEKGVVPDSTRDLISDLVALDGVRPNKVVGVLKRIAGKLGIGVTGNASDRTVRRIVKEGGVASQMQFVEAVGNSKGVTPSSDGTTHQNINLEGHRATVIGPDNEKQTFFLGIGMAINHTSETQLEGWEELIEAAYQIYKTSPRCQTADNARDFWLKVTGWHSDHAEDQKKLFRLIAAMKTRLERERRGERTIAQMAPAQWAEILFKVSQEAVSVAGGITAWEQLDDAERLYRHDEAFTEFVRELGQEEFDKLTPEEKQSADLFIWGGCCMHKNMNVFKGAVLAMQQWWGDNGHPGPLKMFNRDNAAAATLGAGTDAATRAEDRTVGGAIKVSGLAGAIFRHKDRKRGQQDTLRYFWDYETGVNICFPDTSNTRFQSHAAACEIIVVHMELLLQFLVYVRENKNSRSLNHMELNVERGLSCWYTRHEFVVIALLNQNVDVPYMLEIRGPLRAEDNLLRLGPFHKKVRAHLEKIAANPKLITGSDMTCETASLDGKMWQKPEVVYSALSRIREWKLEHVDDLVVMYCEGGLVTWGRFDTEWHDDAPIARLSQEDIERAWLEATNDGNESELGILRSAAKSAPNMSLAYHNAMRMYKANKTSAFMLTLSPDDRQVIRAQVRMQDSSGANRQKKHAQVVHMKAVVDRNTQRDKDRKDRADKVKEILAEVTAIASVQELELAFEIGRGSAGYLTVAALDLQLDWHIANSVRDSTGT
;
A
#
# COMPACT_ATOMS: atom_id res chain seq x y z
N MET A 1 -35.16 49.01 21.83
CA MET A 1 -36.22 50.04 21.74
C MET A 1 -37.28 49.76 22.79
N SER A 2 -38.19 50.72 23.00
CA SER A 2 -39.34 50.72 23.92
C SER A 2 -40.16 49.41 24.03
N GLY A 3 -40.81 49.10 25.16
CA GLY A 3 -40.67 49.73 26.48
C GLY A 3 -41.84 49.55 27.47
N HIS A 4 -41.48 49.37 28.74
CA HIS A 4 -42.24 49.69 29.96
C HIS A 4 -43.44 48.84 30.44
N ILE A 5 -43.69 48.99 31.75
CA ILE A 5 -44.36 48.06 32.66
C ILE A 5 -45.67 48.71 33.23
N PRO A 6 -46.31 48.34 34.38
CA PRO A 6 -47.74 48.04 34.37
C PRO A 6 -48.60 48.92 35.30
N LYS A 7 -49.90 48.61 35.39
CA LYS A 7 -50.60 48.36 36.68
C LYS A 7 -52.04 47.85 36.48
N ALA A 8 -52.63 47.32 37.55
CA ALA A 8 -54.04 46.94 37.62
C ALA A 8 -54.83 47.93 38.48
N LEU A 9 -56.12 48.11 38.22
CA LEU A 9 -57.12 48.55 39.19
C LEU A 9 -58.56 48.27 38.72
N GLN A 10 -59.53 48.49 39.60
CA GLN A 10 -60.93 48.08 39.47
C GLN A 10 -61.81 49.18 38.84
N PHE A 11 -62.90 48.78 38.17
CA PHE A 11 -64.33 49.22 38.32
C PHE A 11 -65.11 48.63 37.12
N LYS A 12 -66.24 47.91 37.25
CA LYS A 12 -67.60 48.28 37.73
C LYS A 12 -68.24 49.50 37.02
N GLY A 13 -69.20 49.25 36.12
CA GLY A 13 -70.12 50.29 35.63
C GLY A 13 -71.08 49.82 34.52
N GLY A 14 -72.37 50.22 34.60
CA GLY A 14 -73.37 50.06 33.52
C GLY A 14 -74.54 49.10 33.80
N ARG A 15 -75.80 49.47 33.50
CA ARG A 15 -76.73 50.28 34.36
C ARG A 15 -78.14 50.38 33.69
N LYS A 16 -79.23 50.53 34.48
CA LYS A 16 -80.67 50.80 34.11
C LYS A 16 -81.55 49.54 33.83
N ARG A 17 -82.88 49.49 34.09
CA ARG A 17 -83.84 50.37 34.85
C ARG A 17 -85.22 49.72 35.16
N ARG A 18 -85.99 50.40 36.05
CA ARG A 18 -87.43 50.32 36.46
C ARG A 18 -87.65 49.64 37.83
N SER A 19 -88.25 50.20 38.91
CA SER A 19 -89.30 51.22 39.23
C SER A 19 -90.75 50.74 39.04
N LYS A 20 -91.74 50.88 39.97
CA LYS A 20 -92.00 51.76 41.16
C LYS A 20 -92.54 50.91 42.37
N ALA A 21 -92.53 51.30 43.67
CA ALA A 21 -93.41 52.22 44.48
C ALA A 21 -94.94 51.88 44.48
N GLN A 22 -95.78 52.07 45.52
CA GLN A 22 -95.65 52.80 46.82
C GLN A 22 -96.79 52.46 47.86
N LYS A 23 -96.63 52.91 49.12
CA LYS A 23 -97.57 53.04 50.31
C LYS A 23 -99.09 52.72 50.20
N GLN A 24 -99.64 52.09 51.25
CA GLN A 24 -100.75 52.52 52.19
C GLN A 24 -101.29 51.28 52.98
N GLN A 25 -102.23 51.31 53.94
CA GLN A 25 -102.49 52.08 55.19
C GLN A 25 -103.82 51.51 55.79
N THR A 26 -104.16 51.76 57.08
CA THR A 26 -105.46 51.43 57.74
C THR A 26 -105.76 49.93 57.98
N ALA A 27 -106.65 49.50 58.90
CA ALA A 27 -107.11 50.08 60.19
C ALA A 27 -107.80 48.97 61.04
N ALA A 28 -108.25 49.33 62.25
CA ALA A 28 -108.91 48.46 63.20
C ALA A 28 -110.27 47.89 62.75
N LEU A 29 -110.66 46.76 63.36
CA LEU A 29 -111.96 46.44 63.98
C LEU A 29 -111.77 45.06 64.67
N THR A 30 -111.39 45.00 65.94
CA THR A 30 -112.25 45.03 67.16
C THR A 30 -113.03 43.73 67.42
N THR A 31 -113.19 43.42 68.72
CA THR A 31 -114.32 42.68 69.32
C THR A 31 -114.56 41.23 68.88
N SER A 32 -114.96 40.30 69.75
CA SER A 32 -115.16 40.30 71.21
C SER A 32 -115.40 38.83 71.63
N THR A 33 -115.55 38.56 72.93
CA THR A 33 -116.45 37.50 73.48
C THR A 33 -116.49 36.17 72.69
N ALA A 34 -115.80 35.11 73.09
CA ALA A 34 -116.06 34.40 74.36
C ALA A 34 -117.57 34.44 74.72
N SER A 35 -118.31 33.35 74.72
CA SER A 35 -117.93 31.94 74.85
C SER A 35 -119.24 31.14 74.74
N ILE A 36 -119.47 30.12 75.58
CA ILE A 36 -120.77 29.48 75.82
C ILE A 36 -121.27 28.78 74.54
N ALA A 37 -120.82 27.56 74.25
CA ALA A 37 -121.16 26.31 74.94
C ALA A 37 -122.65 25.95 74.78
N SER A 38 -123.12 24.95 75.52
CA SER A 38 -124.51 24.46 75.57
C SER A 38 -125.11 23.94 74.25
N SER A 39 -125.75 22.77 74.21
CA SER A 39 -125.76 21.60 75.12
C SER A 39 -126.59 20.54 74.37
N ASP A 40 -127.50 19.88 75.08
CA ASP A 40 -128.68 19.17 74.61
C ASP A 40 -128.35 17.86 73.84
N ASP A 41 -128.65 16.69 74.41
CA ASP A 41 -130.02 16.20 74.66
C ASP A 41 -130.84 16.26 73.35
N GLY A 42 -131.15 15.16 72.67
CA GLY A 42 -131.13 13.78 73.15
C GLY A 42 -132.26 13.51 74.14
N LYS A 43 -132.59 12.23 74.35
CA LYS A 43 -133.77 11.76 75.11
C LYS A 43 -135.13 12.23 74.58
N GLU A 44 -136.14 11.68 75.22
CA GLU A 44 -137.55 12.02 75.13
C GLU A 44 -137.97 12.78 76.49
N ASN A 45 -138.40 14.10 76.49
CA ASN A 45 -139.03 15.07 77.54
C ASN A 45 -138.15 16.05 78.48
N ASP A 46 -138.53 17.20 79.17
CA ASP A 46 -139.48 18.41 79.07
C ASP A 46 -139.44 19.55 80.24
N SER A 47 -139.91 20.84 80.04
CA SER A 47 -140.55 21.92 80.97
C SER A 47 -139.88 23.12 81.82
N GLY A 48 -140.54 24.33 81.99
CA GLY A 48 -140.46 25.35 83.16
C GLY A 48 -140.40 26.96 83.03
N GLU A 49 -141.06 27.84 83.90
CA GLU A 49 -140.94 29.38 84.09
C GLU A 49 -141.83 30.04 85.28
N GLN A 50 -142.00 31.34 85.77
CA GLN A 50 -141.43 32.78 85.80
C GLN A 50 -142.12 33.86 86.81
N LEU A 51 -141.75 35.21 86.81
CA LEU A 51 -142.56 36.51 87.03
C LEU A 51 -142.58 37.45 88.36
N ARG A 52 -142.78 38.83 88.23
CA ARG A 52 -143.38 39.94 89.15
C ARG A 52 -142.58 41.18 89.81
N THR A 53 -143.23 42.25 90.40
CA THR A 53 -142.69 43.71 90.50
C THR A 53 -143.27 44.80 91.55
N ALA A 54 -142.49 45.91 91.91
CA ALA A 54 -142.69 47.35 92.43
C ALA A 54 -143.48 47.93 93.69
N LYS A 55 -142.88 48.82 94.58
CA LYS A 55 -143.49 49.92 95.47
C LYS A 55 -142.48 50.73 96.41
N ARG A 56 -142.65 52.06 96.71
CA ARG A 56 -142.47 52.80 98.04
C ARG A 56 -142.19 54.36 98.06
N ARG A 57 -142.78 55.02 99.10
CA ARG A 57 -142.67 56.40 99.66
C ARG A 57 -141.74 56.69 100.87
N GLY A 58 -141.15 55.66 101.50
CA GLY A 58 -140.44 55.80 102.80
C GLY A 58 -139.05 56.47 102.70
N ASP A 59 -138.40 56.28 101.56
CA ASP A 59 -138.47 57.32 100.53
C ASP A 59 -137.31 58.34 100.56
N HIS A 60 -137.04 58.87 101.75
CA HIS A 60 -136.14 60.01 102.00
C HIS A 60 -135.17 59.72 103.16
N TYR A 61 -135.59 59.77 104.43
CA TYR A 61 -134.73 59.30 105.54
C TYR A 61 -134.48 57.79 105.48
N GLN A 62 -135.47 57.00 105.04
CA GLN A 62 -135.23 55.59 104.73
C GLN A 62 -134.28 55.45 103.52
N LYS A 63 -134.25 56.41 102.59
CA LYS A 63 -133.28 56.42 101.48
C LYS A 63 -131.86 56.76 101.91
N GLU A 64 -131.62 57.70 102.83
CA GLU A 64 -130.27 57.99 103.31
C GLU A 64 -129.69 56.84 104.13
N LEU A 65 -130.45 56.30 105.09
CA LEU A 65 -130.04 55.10 105.85
C LEU A 65 -129.90 53.86 104.95
N TYR A 66 -130.67 53.75 103.86
CA TYR A 66 -130.46 52.74 102.83
C TYR A 66 -129.24 53.02 101.95
N ALA A 67 -128.93 54.28 101.62
CA ALA A 67 -127.77 54.65 100.81
C ALA A 67 -126.44 54.34 101.52
N THR A 68 -126.34 54.65 102.81
CA THR A 68 -125.16 54.30 103.62
C THR A 68 -125.00 52.78 103.73
N ARG A 69 -126.09 52.02 103.94
CA ARG A 69 -126.07 50.54 103.85
C ARG A 69 -125.74 50.01 102.43
N LYS A 70 -126.13 50.73 101.37
CA LYS A 70 -125.88 50.36 99.96
C LYS A 70 -124.42 50.54 99.55
N LYS A 71 -123.67 51.48 100.17
CA LYS A 71 -122.20 51.52 100.05
C LYS A 71 -121.56 50.29 100.72
N LEU A 72 -121.94 50.00 101.98
CA LEU A 72 -121.32 48.92 102.75
C LEU A 72 -121.51 47.53 102.11
N LYS A 73 -122.72 47.22 101.61
CA LYS A 73 -122.99 45.87 101.04
C LYS A 73 -122.33 45.62 99.67
N ARG A 74 -122.00 46.67 98.90
CA ARG A 74 -121.28 46.53 97.60
C ARG A 74 -119.81 46.18 97.78
N SER A 75 -119.19 46.52 98.91
CA SER A 75 -117.82 46.10 99.22
C SER A 75 -117.72 44.57 99.37
N HIS A 76 -118.63 43.96 100.14
CA HIS A 76 -118.55 42.53 100.45
C HIS A 76 -118.71 41.58 99.25
N THR A 77 -119.62 41.84 98.31
CA THR A 77 -119.81 40.94 97.16
C THR A 77 -118.65 41.03 96.15
N THR A 78 -117.98 42.17 96.05
CA THR A 78 -116.81 42.34 95.18
C THR A 78 -115.62 41.51 95.69
N ASN A 79 -115.42 41.48 97.01
CA ASN A 79 -114.32 40.74 97.63
C ASN A 79 -114.50 39.21 97.65
N ALA A 80 -115.72 38.70 97.45
CA ALA A 80 -115.96 37.25 97.42
C ALA A 80 -115.50 36.61 96.09
N ASN A 81 -115.91 37.18 94.95
CA ASN A 81 -115.74 36.52 93.65
C ASN A 81 -114.33 36.62 93.06
N GLN A 82 -113.48 37.54 93.55
CA GLN A 82 -112.07 37.62 93.11
C GLN A 82 -111.16 36.61 93.82
N ALA A 83 -111.56 36.05 94.97
CA ALA A 83 -110.73 35.14 95.75
C ALA A 83 -110.59 33.74 95.12
N ALA A 84 -111.65 33.23 94.47
CA ALA A 84 -111.66 31.89 93.88
C ALA A 84 -110.82 31.79 92.58
N VAL A 85 -110.98 32.75 91.67
CA VAL A 85 -110.37 32.73 90.32
C VAL A 85 -108.82 32.73 90.38
N LEU A 86 -108.24 33.33 91.42
CA LEU A 86 -106.78 33.36 91.64
C LEU A 86 -106.19 32.04 92.16
N ALA A 87 -107.00 31.09 92.64
CA ALA A 87 -106.53 29.77 93.06
C ALA A 87 -106.32 28.85 91.85
N GLU A 88 -107.36 28.66 91.04
CA GLU A 88 -107.37 27.76 89.88
C GLU A 88 -106.35 28.20 88.80
N THR A 89 -106.23 29.51 88.57
CA THR A 89 -105.24 30.08 87.63
C THR A 89 -103.78 29.79 88.05
N ARG A 90 -103.49 29.59 89.35
CA ARG A 90 -102.15 29.22 89.82
C ARG A 90 -101.81 27.76 89.57
N GLU A 91 -102.78 26.86 89.69
CA GLU A 91 -102.55 25.43 89.50
C GLU A 91 -102.26 25.08 88.03
N GLN A 92 -102.99 25.69 87.09
CA GLN A 92 -102.73 25.54 85.65
C GLN A 92 -101.33 26.04 85.25
N ASN A 93 -100.90 27.20 85.74
CA ASN A 93 -99.55 27.73 85.45
C ASN A 93 -98.43 26.82 85.98
N ASN A 94 -98.62 26.22 87.16
CA ASN A 94 -97.64 25.30 87.74
C ASN A 94 -97.47 24.00 86.94
N ASN A 95 -98.53 23.50 86.29
CA ASN A 95 -98.41 22.36 85.38
C ASN A 95 -97.81 22.74 84.02
N LEU A 96 -98.14 23.92 83.48
CA LEU A 96 -97.56 24.40 82.23
C LEU A 96 -96.04 24.57 82.32
N ASN A 97 -95.53 25.17 83.40
CA ASN A 97 -94.09 25.33 83.62
C ASN A 97 -93.32 23.98 83.72
N ARG A 98 -93.96 22.90 84.19
CA ARG A 98 -93.35 21.57 84.19
C ARG A 98 -93.19 21.01 82.77
N GLN A 99 -94.20 21.19 81.92
CA GLN A 99 -94.12 20.76 80.52
C GLN A 99 -93.11 21.59 79.72
N VAL A 100 -93.00 22.90 79.98
CA VAL A 100 -91.98 23.76 79.37
C VAL A 100 -90.58 23.26 79.72
N HIS A 101 -90.25 23.08 81.01
CA HIS A 101 -88.92 22.58 81.40
C HIS A 101 -88.59 21.17 80.88
N GLN A 102 -89.59 20.31 80.69
CA GLN A 102 -89.37 18.99 80.09
C GLN A 102 -89.03 19.10 78.58
N LEU A 103 -89.74 19.96 77.84
CA LEU A 103 -89.46 20.20 76.42
C LEU A 103 -88.15 20.98 76.20
N GLU A 104 -87.78 21.89 77.11
CA GLU A 104 -86.48 22.58 77.08
C GLU A 104 -85.30 21.60 77.22
N ALA A 105 -85.43 20.58 78.06
CA ALA A 105 -84.43 19.53 78.21
C ALA A 105 -84.30 18.66 76.94
N GLU A 106 -85.42 18.20 76.38
CA GLU A 106 -85.43 17.44 75.12
C GLU A 106 -84.87 18.26 73.93
N HIS A 107 -85.14 19.58 73.88
CA HIS A 107 -84.58 20.46 72.86
C HIS A 107 -83.06 20.60 72.98
N MET A 108 -82.53 20.76 74.20
CA MET A 108 -81.07 20.81 74.43
C MET A 108 -80.36 19.52 74.01
N GLU A 109 -80.97 18.36 74.25
CA GLU A 109 -80.38 17.06 73.90
C GLU A 109 -80.38 16.85 72.37
N LEU A 110 -81.48 17.22 71.69
CA LEU A 110 -81.58 17.20 70.23
C LEU A 110 -80.69 18.23 69.53
N GLU A 111 -80.45 19.42 70.12
CA GLU A 111 -79.49 20.38 69.58
C GLU A 111 -78.03 19.90 69.71
N ALA A 112 -77.70 19.17 70.78
CA ALA A 112 -76.40 18.53 70.93
C ALA A 112 -76.19 17.41 69.89
N GLU A 113 -77.18 16.53 69.70
CA GLU A 113 -77.11 15.45 68.70
C GLU A 113 -77.07 16.02 67.26
N SER A 114 -77.90 17.02 66.95
CA SER A 114 -77.89 17.73 65.66
C SER A 114 -76.54 18.38 65.38
N SER A 115 -75.90 19.00 66.38
CA SER A 115 -74.56 19.59 66.26
C SER A 115 -73.49 18.53 65.97
N SER A 116 -73.57 17.37 66.63
CA SER A 116 -72.68 16.23 66.39
C SER A 116 -72.83 15.68 64.96
N LEU A 117 -74.07 15.41 64.52
CA LEU A 117 -74.37 14.92 63.18
C LEU A 117 -73.97 15.93 62.08
N GLN A 118 -74.09 17.23 62.32
CA GLN A 118 -73.60 18.25 61.38
C GLN A 118 -72.07 18.24 61.25
N ALA A 119 -71.34 18.04 62.35
CA ALA A 119 -69.88 17.90 62.31
C ALA A 119 -69.46 16.65 61.50
N ASP A 120 -70.10 15.50 61.74
CA ASP A 120 -69.83 14.26 61.00
C ASP A 120 -70.18 14.35 59.52
N VAL A 121 -71.31 14.95 59.16
CA VAL A 121 -71.68 15.20 57.76
C VAL A 121 -70.65 16.11 57.08
N GLN A 122 -70.07 17.07 57.78
CA GLN A 122 -69.03 17.96 57.23
C GLN A 122 -67.66 17.26 57.13
N SER A 123 -67.34 16.37 58.08
CA SER A 123 -66.19 15.45 58.00
C SER A 123 -66.30 14.52 56.77
N GLN A 124 -67.45 13.87 56.60
CA GLN A 124 -67.76 12.99 55.46
C GLN A 124 -67.71 13.74 54.12
N LYS A 125 -68.25 14.96 54.02
CA LYS A 125 -68.12 15.82 52.82
C LYS A 125 -66.66 16.11 52.49
N SER A 126 -65.84 16.42 53.50
CA SER A 126 -64.42 16.72 53.35
C SER A 126 -63.63 15.49 52.87
N ALA A 127 -63.86 14.33 53.51
CA ALA A 127 -63.28 13.04 53.11
C ALA A 127 -63.68 12.68 51.66
N ARG A 128 -64.96 12.84 51.30
CA ARG A 128 -65.48 12.56 49.94
C ARG A 128 -64.90 13.49 48.88
N GLN A 129 -64.63 14.77 49.19
CA GLN A 129 -63.89 15.66 48.28
C GLN A 129 -62.44 15.23 48.08
N VAL A 130 -61.74 14.85 49.16
CA VAL A 130 -60.36 14.33 49.06
C VAL A 130 -60.32 13.03 48.26
N LEU A 131 -61.27 12.12 48.50
CA LEU A 131 -61.37 10.85 47.77
C LEU A 131 -61.70 11.10 46.29
N SER A 132 -62.62 12.01 45.96
CA SER A 132 -62.95 12.40 44.59
C SER A 132 -61.74 13.01 43.85
N LYS A 133 -60.96 13.87 44.52
CA LYS A 133 -59.69 14.40 43.96
C LYS A 133 -58.67 13.28 43.72
N LYS A 134 -58.49 12.35 44.67
CA LYS A 134 -57.62 11.16 44.50
C LYS A 134 -58.10 10.28 43.34
N LEU A 135 -59.40 9.99 43.25
CA LEU A 135 -60.00 9.16 42.20
C LEU A 135 -59.88 9.82 40.81
N HIS A 136 -60.05 11.14 40.71
CA HIS A 136 -59.83 11.89 39.47
C HIS A 136 -58.35 11.83 39.05
N VAL A 137 -57.40 11.99 39.98
CA VAL A 137 -55.97 11.86 39.70
C VAL A 137 -55.60 10.44 39.27
N VAL A 138 -56.17 9.40 39.90
CA VAL A 138 -55.97 8.00 39.48
C VAL A 138 -56.60 7.75 38.10
N GLY A 139 -57.83 8.17 37.86
CA GLY A 139 -58.49 8.05 36.55
C GLY A 139 -57.82 8.87 35.43
N ALA A 140 -57.13 9.96 35.78
CA ALA A 140 -56.29 10.72 34.84
C ALA A 140 -54.93 10.04 34.60
N LYS A 141 -54.34 9.37 35.60
CA LYS A 141 -53.16 8.50 35.43
C LYS A 141 -53.50 7.30 34.54
N VAL A 142 -54.58 6.56 34.86
CA VAL A 142 -55.04 5.37 34.11
C VAL A 142 -55.36 5.71 32.65
N ARG A 143 -56.11 6.79 32.37
CA ARG A 143 -56.36 7.24 30.99
C ARG A 143 -55.10 7.68 30.23
N ARG A 144 -53.98 7.95 30.93
CA ARG A 144 -52.67 8.21 30.33
C ARG A 144 -51.80 6.95 30.22
N ILE A 145 -52.20 5.79 30.76
CA ILE A 145 -51.43 4.54 30.64
C ILE A 145 -51.33 4.07 29.19
N PRO A 146 -52.43 3.92 28.39
CA PRO A 146 -52.33 3.44 27.02
C PRO A 146 -51.40 4.31 26.17
N VAL A 147 -51.62 5.63 26.17
CA VAL A 147 -50.79 6.60 25.42
C VAL A 147 -49.33 6.60 25.90
N ARG A 148 -49.07 6.39 27.20
CA ARG A 148 -47.69 6.26 27.71
C ARG A 148 -47.04 4.93 27.31
N LEU A 149 -47.79 3.84 27.30
CA LEU A 149 -47.31 2.51 26.89
C LEU A 149 -46.98 2.52 25.40
N GLU A 150 -47.87 3.08 24.57
CA GLU A 150 -47.70 3.32 23.13
C GLU A 150 -46.51 4.24 22.83
N ASN A 151 -46.35 5.36 23.56
CA ASN A 151 -45.18 6.22 23.40
C ASN A 151 -43.89 5.52 23.86
N ALA A 152 -43.95 4.67 24.88
CA ALA A 152 -42.80 3.89 25.35
C ALA A 152 -42.40 2.80 24.36
N THR A 153 -43.35 2.02 23.81
CA THR A 153 -43.08 1.02 22.76
C THR A 153 -42.65 1.67 21.45
N THR A 154 -43.21 2.82 21.08
CA THR A 154 -42.76 3.59 19.90
C THR A 154 -41.32 4.07 20.08
N ARG A 155 -40.96 4.61 21.25
CA ARG A 155 -39.57 5.00 21.55
C ARG A 155 -38.62 3.80 21.64
N ALA A 156 -39.05 2.68 22.23
CA ALA A 156 -38.25 1.47 22.34
C ALA A 156 -38.00 0.80 20.97
N THR A 157 -39.03 0.71 20.13
CA THR A 157 -38.91 0.18 18.76
C THR A 157 -38.19 1.13 17.81
N ALA A 158 -38.32 2.45 17.98
CA ALA A 158 -37.47 3.43 17.28
C ALA A 158 -36.01 3.27 17.69
N LYS A 159 -35.71 3.24 19.01
CA LYS A 159 -34.33 3.01 19.49
C LYS A 159 -33.77 1.67 19.00
N ALA A 160 -34.53 0.59 19.10
CA ALA A 160 -34.12 -0.72 18.61
C ALA A 160 -33.91 -0.73 17.08
N ARG A 161 -34.72 0.00 16.30
CA ARG A 161 -34.50 0.19 14.86
C ARG A 161 -33.25 1.02 14.57
N ASP A 162 -32.96 2.07 15.32
CA ASP A 162 -31.72 2.85 15.18
C ASP A 162 -30.48 2.01 15.56
N GLU A 163 -30.60 1.17 16.58
CA GLU A 163 -29.56 0.27 17.10
C GLU A 163 -29.27 -0.87 16.10
N ILE A 164 -30.32 -1.50 15.54
CA ILE A 164 -30.23 -2.43 14.41
C ILE A 164 -29.67 -1.74 13.16
N THR A 165 -30.15 -0.54 12.81
CA THR A 165 -29.67 0.21 11.63
C THR A 165 -28.20 0.55 11.78
N ARG A 166 -27.72 0.90 12.99
CA ARG A 166 -26.29 1.07 13.28
C ARG A 166 -25.51 -0.22 13.05
N LEU A 167 -25.96 -1.34 13.64
CA LEU A 167 -25.31 -2.65 13.50
C LEU A 167 -25.22 -3.12 12.04
N PHE A 168 -26.22 -2.81 11.21
CA PHE A 168 -26.23 -3.09 9.77
C PHE A 168 -25.82 -1.88 8.90
N SER A 169 -25.01 -0.95 9.43
CA SER A 169 -24.45 0.16 8.66
C SER A 169 -22.93 0.26 8.79
N PHE A 170 -22.27 0.60 7.70
CA PHE A 170 -20.84 0.89 7.67
C PHE A 170 -20.61 2.29 7.09
N THR A 171 -19.92 3.16 7.83
CA THR A 171 -19.77 4.56 7.43
C THR A 171 -18.33 4.83 7.00
N LEU A 172 -18.13 5.10 5.70
CA LEU A 172 -16.79 5.32 5.10
C LEU A 172 -16.03 6.55 5.65
N LYS A 173 -16.73 7.44 6.37
CA LYS A 173 -16.18 8.71 6.90
C LYS A 173 -16.86 9.12 8.21
N GLU A 174 -16.10 9.21 9.28
CA GLU A 174 -16.54 9.80 10.54
C GLU A 174 -16.10 11.27 10.61
N LYS A 175 -17.03 12.19 10.86
CA LYS A 175 -16.78 13.64 10.89
C LYS A 175 -16.04 14.16 9.63
N GLY A 176 -16.23 13.49 8.48
CA GLY A 176 -15.57 13.79 7.20
C GLY A 176 -14.22 13.08 6.95
N VAL A 177 -13.61 12.51 7.98
CA VAL A 177 -12.32 11.79 7.94
C VAL A 177 -12.56 10.29 7.70
N VAL A 178 -11.77 9.65 6.85
CA VAL A 178 -11.79 8.18 6.69
C VAL A 178 -11.10 7.55 7.92
N PRO A 179 -11.79 6.71 8.74
CA PRO A 179 -11.22 6.05 9.91
C PRO A 179 -10.11 5.05 9.54
N ASP A 180 -9.19 4.77 10.45
CA ASP A 180 -7.95 4.07 10.09
C ASP A 180 -8.17 2.58 9.74
N SER A 181 -9.10 1.90 10.41
CA SER A 181 -9.59 0.57 9.97
C SER A 181 -10.21 0.56 8.56
N THR A 182 -10.81 1.68 8.15
CA THR A 182 -11.33 1.86 6.78
C THR A 182 -10.20 2.19 5.79
N ARG A 183 -9.10 2.79 6.25
CA ARG A 183 -7.90 3.01 5.42
C ARG A 183 -7.18 1.71 5.15
N ASP A 184 -7.01 0.87 6.16
CA ASP A 184 -6.30 -0.41 6.03
C ASP A 184 -7.06 -1.33 5.07
N LEU A 185 -8.39 -1.47 5.23
CA LEU A 185 -9.25 -2.17 4.27
C LEU A 185 -9.18 -1.59 2.84
N ILE A 186 -9.01 -0.27 2.68
CA ILE A 186 -8.82 0.36 1.36
C ILE A 186 -7.42 0.06 0.79
N SER A 187 -6.38 0.01 1.63
CA SER A 187 -5.02 -0.38 1.23
C SER A 187 -4.96 -1.84 0.81
N ASP A 188 -5.54 -2.75 1.59
CA ASP A 188 -5.59 -4.19 1.31
C ASP A 188 -6.30 -4.48 -0.01
N LEU A 189 -7.51 -3.96 -0.20
CA LEU A 189 -8.27 -4.13 -1.45
C LEU A 189 -7.51 -3.64 -2.68
N VAL A 190 -6.71 -2.57 -2.57
CA VAL A 190 -5.96 -2.02 -3.71
C VAL A 190 -4.65 -2.76 -3.94
N ALA A 191 -3.86 -2.99 -2.89
CA ALA A 191 -2.52 -3.53 -2.97
C ALA A 191 -2.50 -5.06 -3.03
N LEU A 192 -3.27 -5.74 -2.17
CA LEU A 192 -3.34 -7.20 -2.10
C LEU A 192 -4.25 -7.74 -3.20
N ASP A 193 -5.48 -7.24 -3.31
CA ASP A 193 -6.52 -7.76 -4.24
C ASP A 193 -6.54 -7.08 -5.62
N GLY A 194 -5.76 -6.00 -5.82
CA GLY A 194 -5.65 -5.32 -7.11
C GLY A 194 -6.87 -4.49 -7.53
N VAL A 195 -7.77 -4.14 -6.60
CA VAL A 195 -8.95 -3.32 -6.89
C VAL A 195 -8.53 -1.89 -7.26
N ARG A 196 -8.81 -1.48 -8.49
CA ARG A 196 -8.47 -0.14 -9.00
C ARG A 196 -9.10 0.96 -8.10
N PRO A 197 -8.41 2.08 -7.80
CA PRO A 197 -8.90 3.13 -6.91
C PRO A 197 -10.34 3.61 -7.18
N ASN A 198 -10.68 3.83 -8.45
CA ASN A 198 -12.02 4.27 -8.88
C ASN A 198 -13.11 3.19 -8.79
N LYS A 199 -12.78 1.98 -8.31
CA LYS A 199 -13.71 0.87 -8.08
C LYS A 199 -13.83 0.46 -6.62
N VAL A 200 -12.90 0.82 -5.72
CA VAL A 200 -12.87 0.37 -4.31
C VAL A 200 -14.21 0.60 -3.59
N VAL A 201 -14.72 1.83 -3.59
CA VAL A 201 -16.02 2.15 -2.96
C VAL A 201 -17.18 1.38 -3.61
N GLY A 202 -17.11 1.12 -4.91
CA GLY A 202 -18.10 0.33 -5.65
C GLY A 202 -17.97 -1.18 -5.44
N VAL A 203 -16.82 -1.69 -4.98
CA VAL A 203 -16.64 -3.07 -4.52
C VAL A 203 -17.21 -3.20 -3.11
N LEU A 204 -16.77 -2.34 -2.18
CA LEU A 204 -17.28 -2.27 -0.81
C LEU A 204 -18.81 -2.21 -0.76
N LYS A 205 -19.43 -1.30 -1.53
CA LYS A 205 -20.91 -1.18 -1.60
C LYS A 205 -21.62 -2.42 -2.15
N ARG A 206 -20.99 -3.19 -3.03
CA ARG A 206 -21.59 -4.42 -3.59
C ARG A 206 -21.43 -5.63 -2.68
N ILE A 207 -20.28 -5.78 -2.01
CA ILE A 207 -20.05 -6.85 -1.03
C ILE A 207 -20.94 -6.62 0.20
N ALA A 208 -20.86 -5.44 0.82
CA ALA A 208 -21.66 -5.11 2.00
C ALA A 208 -23.17 -5.17 1.71
N GLY A 209 -23.62 -4.68 0.54
CA GLY A 209 -25.02 -4.79 0.13
C GLY A 209 -25.52 -6.23 -0.06
N LYS A 210 -24.63 -7.20 -0.35
CA LYS A 210 -24.96 -8.63 -0.35
C LYS A 210 -24.98 -9.26 1.05
N LEU A 211 -24.32 -8.64 2.03
CA LEU A 211 -24.35 -8.99 3.45
C LEU A 211 -25.45 -8.23 4.23
N GLY A 212 -26.31 -7.45 3.55
CA GLY A 212 -27.35 -6.62 4.18
C GLY A 212 -26.84 -5.34 4.86
N ILE A 213 -25.55 -4.99 4.70
CA ILE A 213 -24.91 -3.86 5.36
C ILE A 213 -24.97 -2.61 4.46
N GLY A 214 -25.60 -1.54 4.97
CA GLY A 214 -25.71 -0.24 4.29
C GLY A 214 -24.42 0.57 4.38
N VAL A 215 -23.72 0.76 3.24
CA VAL A 215 -22.47 1.53 3.19
C VAL A 215 -22.70 3.01 2.88
N THR A 216 -22.58 3.84 3.91
CA THR A 216 -22.80 5.29 3.88
C THR A 216 -21.53 6.06 3.52
N GLY A 217 -21.68 7.12 2.73
CA GLY A 217 -20.58 8.02 2.33
C GLY A 217 -19.87 7.63 1.03
N ASN A 218 -18.73 8.28 0.77
CA ASN A 218 -17.89 8.08 -0.42
C ASN A 218 -16.44 8.58 -0.19
N ALA A 219 -15.47 7.95 -0.85
CA ALA A 219 -14.06 8.35 -0.90
C ALA A 219 -13.65 8.62 -2.36
N SER A 220 -12.85 9.67 -2.60
CA SER A 220 -12.43 10.01 -3.97
C SER A 220 -11.20 9.19 -4.39
N ASP A 221 -10.96 9.08 -5.71
CA ASP A 221 -9.71 8.57 -6.28
C ASP A 221 -8.46 9.16 -5.60
N ARG A 222 -8.47 10.47 -5.33
CA ARG A 222 -7.35 11.16 -4.65
C ARG A 222 -7.22 10.73 -3.19
N THR A 223 -8.33 10.49 -2.49
CA THR A 223 -8.32 9.94 -1.12
C THR A 223 -7.75 8.52 -1.12
N VAL A 224 -8.24 7.64 -2.00
CA VAL A 224 -7.78 6.24 -2.10
C VAL A 224 -6.30 6.16 -2.48
N ARG A 225 -5.84 6.96 -3.45
CA ARG A 225 -4.41 7.01 -3.83
C ARG A 225 -3.51 7.54 -2.71
N ARG A 226 -4.02 8.40 -1.81
CA ARG A 226 -3.29 8.83 -0.61
C ARG A 226 -3.21 7.73 0.43
N ILE A 227 -4.29 7.03 0.70
CA ILE A 227 -4.32 5.87 1.62
C ILE A 227 -3.30 4.80 1.22
N VAL A 228 -3.21 4.47 -0.08
CA VAL A 228 -2.20 3.53 -0.59
C VAL A 228 -0.76 4.06 -0.41
N LYS A 229 -0.54 5.38 -0.57
CA LYS A 229 0.76 6.01 -0.27
C LYS A 229 1.09 6.01 1.22
N GLU A 230 0.09 6.11 2.10
CA GLU A 230 0.27 6.00 3.56
C GLU A 230 0.82 4.61 3.90
N GLY A 231 0.35 3.55 3.24
CA GLY A 231 0.93 2.21 3.31
C GLY A 231 2.37 2.10 2.77
N GLY A 232 2.72 2.86 1.73
CA GLY A 232 4.10 2.94 1.23
C GLY A 232 5.07 3.59 2.21
N VAL A 233 4.69 4.70 2.82
CA VAL A 233 5.48 5.40 3.85
C VAL A 233 5.61 4.54 5.11
N ALA A 234 4.53 3.88 5.55
CA ALA A 234 4.58 2.89 6.62
C ALA A 234 5.57 1.76 6.32
N SER A 235 5.64 1.29 5.07
CA SER A 235 6.59 0.26 4.67
C SER A 235 8.05 0.73 4.71
N GLN A 236 8.34 2.03 4.59
CA GLN A 236 9.69 2.56 4.74
C GLN A 236 10.10 2.60 6.23
N MET A 237 9.17 2.97 7.12
CA MET A 237 9.38 2.87 8.58
C MET A 237 9.61 1.42 9.01
N GLN A 238 8.77 0.50 8.54
CA GLN A 238 8.86 -0.94 8.81
C GLN A 238 10.25 -1.52 8.46
N PHE A 239 10.84 -1.04 7.35
CA PHE A 239 12.18 -1.44 6.94
C PHE A 239 13.26 -0.88 7.88
N VAL A 240 13.20 0.40 8.26
CA VAL A 240 14.17 0.99 9.20
C VAL A 240 14.11 0.32 10.57
N GLU A 241 12.90 0.00 11.08
CA GLU A 241 12.74 -0.77 12.33
C GLU A 241 13.34 -2.17 12.25
N ALA A 242 13.20 -2.87 11.12
CA ALA A 242 13.82 -4.17 10.91
C ALA A 242 15.36 -4.06 10.86
N VAL A 243 15.90 -3.08 10.13
CA VAL A 243 17.35 -2.80 10.10
C VAL A 243 17.87 -2.48 11.51
N GLY A 244 17.13 -1.69 12.30
CA GLY A 244 17.45 -1.36 13.70
C GLY A 244 17.72 -2.59 14.58
N ASN A 245 16.92 -3.65 14.43
CA ASN A 245 17.05 -4.89 15.21
C ASN A 245 17.92 -5.98 14.54
N SER A 246 18.32 -5.79 13.28
CA SER A 246 19.09 -6.78 12.51
C SER A 246 20.57 -6.87 12.90
N LYS A 247 21.16 -8.05 12.69
CA LYS A 247 22.61 -8.30 12.77
C LYS A 247 23.31 -8.24 11.41
N GLY A 248 22.57 -8.39 10.32
CA GLY A 248 23.07 -8.29 8.95
C GLY A 248 21.98 -7.84 7.98
N VAL A 249 22.39 -7.19 6.90
CA VAL A 249 21.53 -6.77 5.79
C VAL A 249 22.23 -7.08 4.48
N THR A 250 21.50 -7.63 3.51
CA THR A 250 22.00 -7.92 2.17
C THR A 250 21.14 -7.25 1.09
N PRO A 251 21.57 -6.08 0.58
CA PRO A 251 20.89 -5.42 -0.52
C PRO A 251 21.08 -6.15 -1.85
N SER A 252 20.12 -5.93 -2.74
CA SER A 252 20.17 -6.38 -4.13
C SER A 252 19.47 -5.39 -5.05
N SER A 253 19.97 -5.29 -6.28
CA SER A 253 19.35 -4.46 -7.32
C SER A 253 19.35 -5.14 -8.69
N ASP A 254 18.40 -4.75 -9.54
CA ASP A 254 18.33 -5.10 -10.97
C ASP A 254 18.05 -3.85 -11.81
N GLY A 255 18.63 -3.78 -13.01
CA GLY A 255 18.54 -2.63 -13.90
C GLY A 255 17.87 -2.97 -15.23
N THR A 256 16.91 -2.15 -15.67
CA THR A 256 16.28 -2.34 -16.99
C THR A 256 15.84 -1.01 -17.62
N THR A 257 15.79 -0.98 -18.95
CA THR A 257 15.26 0.18 -19.70
C THR A 257 13.81 -0.07 -20.11
N HIS A 258 12.91 0.87 -19.81
CA HIS A 258 11.54 0.87 -20.33
C HIS A 258 11.24 2.18 -21.06
N GLN A 259 10.90 2.10 -22.36
CA GLN A 259 10.61 3.27 -23.21
C GLN A 259 11.73 4.34 -23.17
N ASN A 260 13.00 3.88 -23.22
CA ASN A 260 14.21 4.69 -23.12
C ASN A 260 14.40 5.42 -21.76
N ILE A 261 13.70 4.99 -20.71
CA ILE A 261 13.90 5.41 -19.32
C ILE A 261 14.58 4.27 -18.56
N ASN A 262 15.66 4.57 -17.86
CA ASN A 262 16.37 3.62 -17.00
C ASN A 262 15.64 3.47 -15.66
N LEU A 263 15.39 2.22 -15.26
CA LEU A 263 14.62 1.86 -14.07
C LEU A 263 15.38 0.80 -13.28
N GLU A 264 15.51 1.00 -11.98
CA GLU A 264 16.31 0.14 -11.11
C GLU A 264 15.45 -0.34 -9.94
N GLY A 265 15.28 -1.66 -9.82
CA GLY A 265 14.51 -2.30 -8.75
C GLY A 265 15.40 -2.57 -7.55
N HIS A 266 14.94 -2.18 -6.35
CA HIS A 266 15.72 -2.23 -5.12
C HIS A 266 15.08 -3.18 -4.10
N ARG A 267 15.88 -4.07 -3.51
CA ARG A 267 15.50 -4.96 -2.40
C ARG A 267 16.61 -5.01 -1.35
N ALA A 268 16.25 -5.33 -0.11
CA ALA A 268 17.20 -5.74 0.91
C ALA A 268 16.61 -6.89 1.73
N THR A 269 17.38 -7.97 1.91
CA THR A 269 17.07 -8.97 2.94
C THR A 269 17.68 -8.51 4.25
N VAL A 270 16.86 -8.50 5.29
CA VAL A 270 17.25 -8.17 6.65
C VAL A 270 17.34 -9.48 7.44
N ILE A 271 18.48 -9.72 8.08
CA ILE A 271 18.77 -10.91 8.88
C ILE A 271 18.68 -10.51 10.35
N GLY A 272 17.64 -10.99 11.03
CA GLY A 272 17.41 -10.75 12.45
C GLY A 272 18.31 -11.60 13.37
N PRO A 273 18.18 -11.41 14.71
CA PRO A 273 19.03 -12.07 15.69
C PRO A 273 19.05 -13.59 15.57
N ASP A 274 17.88 -14.20 15.35
CA ASP A 274 17.67 -15.65 15.32
C ASP A 274 17.95 -16.27 13.93
N ASN A 275 18.55 -15.48 13.02
CA ASN A 275 18.77 -15.77 11.59
C ASN A 275 17.47 -15.81 10.77
N GLU A 276 16.39 -15.22 11.27
CA GLU A 276 15.15 -15.02 10.52
C GLU A 276 15.37 -14.00 9.39
N LYS A 277 14.89 -14.32 8.18
CA LYS A 277 15.20 -13.62 6.94
C LYS A 277 13.96 -12.90 6.42
N GLN A 278 13.98 -11.57 6.40
CA GLN A 278 12.89 -10.76 5.85
C GLN A 278 13.37 -9.90 4.67
N THR A 279 12.97 -10.28 3.46
CA THR A 279 13.22 -9.49 2.25
C THR A 279 12.19 -8.35 2.11
N PHE A 280 12.70 -7.13 2.07
CA PHE A 280 11.95 -5.92 1.75
C PHE A 280 12.20 -5.51 0.29
N PHE A 281 11.13 -5.21 -0.45
CA PHE A 281 11.20 -4.40 -1.66
C PHE A 281 11.15 -2.92 -1.27
N LEU A 282 12.14 -2.15 -1.72
CA LEU A 282 12.31 -0.75 -1.33
C LEU A 282 11.77 0.22 -2.41
N GLY A 283 11.46 -0.29 -3.59
CA GLY A 283 10.85 0.45 -4.70
C GLY A 283 11.60 0.26 -6.02
N ILE A 284 11.05 0.85 -7.08
CA ILE A 284 11.76 1.06 -8.35
C ILE A 284 12.13 2.54 -8.45
N GLY A 285 13.40 2.83 -8.65
CA GLY A 285 13.93 4.15 -8.97
C GLY A 285 13.84 4.47 -10.46
N MET A 286 14.07 5.74 -10.82
CA MET A 286 14.45 6.12 -12.18
C MET A 286 15.89 6.65 -12.13
N ALA A 287 16.80 5.98 -12.82
CA ALA A 287 18.16 6.47 -12.97
C ALA A 287 18.24 7.55 -14.07
N ILE A 288 19.30 8.35 -14.02
CA ILE A 288 19.62 9.33 -15.07
C ILE A 288 20.50 8.69 -16.16
N ASN A 289 21.34 7.73 -15.77
CA ASN A 289 22.27 6.97 -16.61
C ASN A 289 22.30 5.50 -16.11
N HIS A 290 23.40 4.77 -16.30
CA HIS A 290 23.68 3.46 -15.65
C HIS A 290 25.16 3.38 -15.23
N THR A 291 25.68 4.39 -14.51
CA THR A 291 27.02 4.34 -13.91
C THR A 291 26.93 3.95 -12.43
N SER A 292 27.95 3.25 -11.95
CA SER A 292 28.08 2.83 -10.55
C SER A 292 27.96 4.00 -9.56
N GLU A 293 28.48 5.17 -9.93
CA GLU A 293 28.36 6.39 -9.14
C GLU A 293 26.90 6.82 -8.97
N THR A 294 26.13 6.92 -10.07
CA THR A 294 24.70 7.31 -10.00
C THR A 294 23.81 6.24 -9.38
N GLN A 295 24.25 4.97 -9.40
CA GLN A 295 23.60 3.90 -8.64
C GLN A 295 23.89 4.00 -7.14
N LEU A 296 25.11 4.37 -6.74
CA LEU A 296 25.44 4.65 -5.34
C LEU A 296 24.62 5.85 -4.82
N GLU A 297 24.63 6.97 -5.54
CA GLU A 297 23.80 8.16 -5.27
C GLU A 297 22.32 7.77 -5.12
N GLY A 298 21.82 6.88 -5.99
CA GLY A 298 20.44 6.38 -5.95
C GLY A 298 20.11 5.54 -4.72
N TRP A 299 21.06 4.73 -4.24
CA TRP A 299 20.94 3.98 -2.98
C TRP A 299 21.03 4.90 -1.76
N GLU A 300 21.96 5.86 -1.74
CA GLU A 300 22.09 6.85 -0.65
C GLU A 300 20.83 7.71 -0.52
N GLU A 301 20.31 8.26 -1.64
CA GLU A 301 19.01 8.95 -1.70
C GLU A 301 17.88 8.11 -1.09
N LEU A 302 17.82 6.82 -1.45
CA LEU A 302 16.73 5.91 -1.07
C LEU A 302 16.77 5.55 0.43
N ILE A 303 17.96 5.32 0.98
CA ILE A 303 18.13 4.99 2.40
C ILE A 303 17.94 6.23 3.28
N GLU A 304 18.57 7.37 2.95
CA GLU A 304 18.36 8.60 3.73
C GLU A 304 16.90 9.06 3.67
N ALA A 305 16.21 8.92 2.54
CA ALA A 305 14.77 9.22 2.47
C ALA A 305 13.92 8.31 3.38
N ALA A 306 14.31 7.05 3.59
CA ALA A 306 13.63 6.15 4.52
C ALA A 306 13.91 6.53 5.99
N TYR A 307 15.17 6.84 6.33
CA TYR A 307 15.54 7.30 7.68
C TYR A 307 14.95 8.68 8.01
N GLN A 308 14.88 9.63 7.07
CA GLN A 308 14.22 10.93 7.27
C GLN A 308 12.70 10.81 7.47
N ILE A 309 12.06 9.80 6.86
CA ILE A 309 10.68 9.44 7.21
C ILE A 309 10.63 8.93 8.66
N TYR A 310 11.49 7.98 9.02
CA TYR A 310 11.50 7.36 10.34
C TYR A 310 11.77 8.38 11.46
N LYS A 311 12.72 9.29 11.29
CA LYS A 311 13.05 10.42 12.19
C LYS A 311 11.86 11.34 12.53
N THR A 312 10.75 11.29 11.78
CA THR A 312 9.52 12.02 12.11
C THR A 312 8.50 11.24 12.95
N SER A 313 8.70 9.93 13.14
CA SER A 313 7.83 9.06 13.94
C SER A 313 8.18 9.12 15.43
N PRO A 314 7.18 9.06 16.33
CA PRO A 314 7.38 8.83 17.77
C PRO A 314 8.15 7.55 18.15
N ARG A 315 8.39 6.64 17.19
CA ARG A 315 9.12 5.37 17.38
C ARG A 315 10.64 5.51 17.18
N CYS A 316 11.10 6.59 16.54
CA CYS A 316 12.52 6.85 16.33
C CYS A 316 13.23 7.16 17.65
N GLN A 317 14.39 6.56 17.85
CA GLN A 317 15.31 6.93 18.92
C GLN A 317 16.25 8.02 18.42
N THR A 318 16.73 8.89 19.31
CA THR A 318 17.58 10.05 18.95
C THR A 318 18.91 9.66 18.29
N ALA A 319 19.30 8.38 18.35
CA ALA A 319 20.55 7.85 17.80
C ALA A 319 20.44 7.25 16.39
N ASP A 320 19.22 7.06 15.84
CA ASP A 320 18.99 6.32 14.58
C ASP A 320 19.57 7.07 13.35
N ASN A 321 20.63 6.51 12.76
CA ASN A 321 21.36 7.13 11.64
C ASN A 321 21.33 6.23 10.39
N ALA A 322 21.19 6.81 9.19
CA ALA A 322 21.28 6.06 7.93
C ALA A 322 22.64 5.40 7.71
N ARG A 323 23.72 5.93 8.32
CA ARG A 323 25.02 5.25 8.41
C ARG A 323 24.88 3.83 8.99
N ASP A 324 23.96 3.61 9.94
CA ASP A 324 23.83 2.33 10.65
C ASP A 324 23.24 1.21 9.76
N PHE A 325 22.51 1.55 8.68
CA PHE A 325 22.19 0.60 7.62
C PHE A 325 23.48 0.12 6.93
N TRP A 326 24.33 1.04 6.49
CA TRP A 326 25.57 0.71 5.78
C TRP A 326 26.57 -0.07 6.64
N LEU A 327 26.61 0.19 7.95
CA LEU A 327 27.40 -0.64 8.88
C LEU A 327 26.90 -2.09 8.91
N LYS A 328 25.58 -2.31 8.88
CA LYS A 328 24.92 -3.63 8.89
C LYS A 328 24.87 -4.32 7.53
N VAL A 329 25.12 -3.60 6.43
CA VAL A 329 25.30 -4.20 5.11
C VAL A 329 26.51 -5.12 5.16
N THR A 330 26.28 -6.42 4.91
CA THR A 330 27.24 -7.52 5.09
C THR A 330 27.38 -8.41 3.85
N GLY A 331 26.51 -8.23 2.87
CA GLY A 331 26.66 -8.78 1.53
C GLY A 331 25.92 -7.98 0.46
N TRP A 332 26.21 -8.24 -0.80
CA TRP A 332 25.64 -7.54 -1.96
C TRP A 332 25.33 -8.54 -3.08
N HIS A 333 24.09 -8.54 -3.58
CA HIS A 333 23.69 -9.43 -4.67
C HIS A 333 23.25 -8.66 -5.93
N SER A 334 23.88 -8.98 -7.07
CA SER A 334 23.66 -8.31 -8.36
C SER A 334 23.74 -9.30 -9.53
N ASP A 335 23.62 -8.79 -10.76
CA ASP A 335 24.15 -9.50 -11.93
C ASP A 335 25.69 -9.41 -11.98
N HIS A 336 26.31 -9.88 -13.07
CA HIS A 336 27.77 -9.93 -13.25
C HIS A 336 28.37 -8.75 -14.02
N ALA A 337 27.63 -7.66 -14.26
CA ALA A 337 28.12 -6.54 -15.06
C ALA A 337 29.25 -5.76 -14.35
N GLU A 338 30.17 -5.17 -15.13
CA GLU A 338 31.35 -4.48 -14.57
C GLU A 338 30.99 -3.19 -13.81
N ASP A 339 29.88 -2.54 -14.16
CA ASP A 339 29.29 -1.45 -13.38
C ASP A 339 28.78 -1.94 -12.01
N GLN A 340 28.22 -3.15 -11.90
CA GLN A 340 27.83 -3.74 -10.62
C GLN A 340 29.06 -4.14 -9.78
N LYS A 341 30.10 -4.71 -10.38
CA LYS A 341 31.38 -4.99 -9.70
C LYS A 341 32.12 -3.72 -9.28
N LYS A 342 31.94 -2.61 -9.99
CA LYS A 342 32.44 -1.29 -9.58
C LYS A 342 31.59 -0.69 -8.47
N LEU A 343 30.25 -0.81 -8.52
CA LEU A 343 29.34 -0.38 -7.46
C LEU A 343 29.66 -1.10 -6.13
N PHE A 344 29.86 -2.42 -6.16
CA PHE A 344 30.32 -3.19 -5.00
C PHE A 344 31.61 -2.61 -4.38
N ARG A 345 32.62 -2.28 -5.21
CA ARG A 345 33.89 -1.67 -4.74
C ARG A 345 33.70 -0.27 -4.13
N LEU A 346 32.81 0.55 -4.71
CA LEU A 346 32.47 1.87 -4.15
C LEU A 346 31.77 1.73 -2.79
N ILE A 347 30.83 0.80 -2.66
CA ILE A 347 30.11 0.52 -1.41
C ILE A 347 31.05 -0.08 -0.35
N ALA A 348 32.01 -0.93 -0.74
CA ALA A 348 33.01 -1.47 0.17
C ALA A 348 33.86 -0.35 0.79
N ALA A 349 34.42 0.53 -0.04
CA ALA A 349 35.20 1.69 0.41
C ALA A 349 34.36 2.63 1.29
N MET A 350 33.10 2.86 0.92
CA MET A 350 32.15 3.65 1.72
C MET A 350 31.87 3.00 3.07
N LYS A 351 31.58 1.69 3.13
CA LYS A 351 31.31 0.96 4.38
C LYS A 351 32.49 1.08 5.34
N THR A 352 33.71 0.79 4.88
CA THR A 352 34.91 0.90 5.71
C THR A 352 35.11 2.33 6.23
N ARG A 353 34.97 3.35 5.37
CA ARG A 353 35.00 4.77 5.79
C ARG A 353 33.97 5.05 6.89
N LEU A 354 32.70 4.69 6.66
CA LEU A 354 31.61 4.93 7.61
C LEU A 354 31.78 4.17 8.93
N GLU A 355 32.42 2.99 8.91
CA GLU A 355 32.74 2.23 10.13
C GLU A 355 33.78 2.97 10.97
N ARG A 356 34.89 3.43 10.37
CA ARG A 356 35.90 4.23 11.10
C ARG A 356 35.32 5.55 11.59
N GLU A 357 34.57 6.29 10.77
CA GLU A 357 33.85 7.50 11.19
C GLU A 357 32.97 7.24 12.43
N ARG A 358 32.09 6.24 12.37
CA ARG A 358 31.16 5.88 13.47
C ARG A 358 31.87 5.30 14.70
N ARG A 359 33.09 4.80 14.54
CA ARG A 359 33.96 4.34 15.63
C ARG A 359 34.61 5.53 16.34
N GLY A 360 35.23 6.46 15.61
CA GLY A 360 35.81 7.68 16.16
C GLY A 360 34.77 8.58 16.85
N GLU A 361 33.57 8.72 16.27
CA GLU A 361 32.42 9.40 16.90
C GLU A 361 32.13 8.86 18.31
N ARG A 362 32.17 7.53 18.50
CA ARG A 362 31.88 6.89 19.79
C ARG A 362 33.00 7.11 20.81
N THR A 363 34.25 7.12 20.37
CA THR A 363 35.41 7.42 21.21
C THR A 363 35.35 8.86 21.70
N ILE A 364 35.08 9.81 20.79
CA ILE A 364 34.89 11.23 21.10
C ILE A 364 33.75 11.44 22.09
N ALA A 365 32.62 10.76 21.92
CA ALA A 365 31.48 10.83 22.85
C ALA A 365 31.77 10.30 24.27
N GLN A 366 32.92 9.65 24.48
CA GLN A 366 33.40 9.15 25.78
C GLN A 366 34.57 9.95 26.36
N MET A 367 35.13 10.92 25.62
CA MET A 367 36.26 11.73 26.06
C MET A 367 35.88 12.78 27.12
N ALA A 368 36.83 13.15 27.98
CA ALA A 368 36.66 14.26 28.91
C ALA A 368 36.70 15.61 28.16
N PRO A 369 35.92 16.63 28.57
CA PRO A 369 35.88 17.93 27.89
C PRO A 369 37.24 18.64 27.71
N ALA A 370 38.22 18.36 28.58
CA ALA A 370 39.58 18.89 28.44
C ALA A 370 40.35 18.26 27.27
N GLN A 371 40.24 16.94 27.10
CA GLN A 371 40.84 16.22 25.96
C GLN A 371 40.18 16.65 24.64
N TRP A 372 38.86 16.86 24.69
CA TRP A 372 38.09 17.36 23.55
C TRP A 372 38.53 18.77 23.10
N ALA A 373 38.77 19.69 24.05
CA ALA A 373 39.30 21.01 23.75
C ALA A 373 40.71 20.96 23.14
N GLU A 374 41.58 20.04 23.60
CA GLU A 374 42.92 19.82 23.04
C GLU A 374 42.84 19.28 21.59
N ILE A 375 41.90 18.37 21.31
CA ILE A 375 41.65 17.85 19.96
C ILE A 375 41.16 18.94 19.01
N LEU A 376 40.16 19.72 19.40
CA LEU A 376 39.65 20.83 18.58
C LEU A 376 40.74 21.86 18.26
N PHE A 377 41.66 22.11 19.20
CA PHE A 377 42.82 22.96 18.97
C PHE A 377 43.80 22.37 17.94
N LYS A 378 44.13 21.07 18.03
CA LYS A 378 44.99 20.37 17.05
C LYS A 378 44.38 20.36 15.65
N VAL A 379 43.11 19.98 15.52
CA VAL A 379 42.36 20.01 14.25
C VAL A 379 42.34 21.41 13.64
N SER A 380 42.22 22.45 14.49
CA SER A 380 42.28 23.84 14.03
C SER A 380 43.68 24.25 13.55
N GLN A 381 44.74 23.80 14.20
CA GLN A 381 46.12 24.03 13.74
C GLN A 381 46.39 23.31 12.42
N GLU A 382 45.90 22.08 12.24
CA GLU A 382 46.08 21.31 11.01
C GLU A 382 45.33 21.94 9.82
N ALA A 383 44.07 22.36 10.02
CA ALA A 383 43.31 23.06 8.98
C ALA A 383 43.99 24.37 8.53
N VAL A 384 44.57 25.13 9.47
CA VAL A 384 45.38 26.32 9.18
C VAL A 384 46.69 25.97 8.47
N SER A 385 47.35 24.87 8.84
CA SER A 385 48.56 24.36 8.20
C SER A 385 48.31 23.99 6.73
N VAL A 386 47.29 23.18 6.47
CA VAL A 386 46.86 22.72 5.13
C VAL A 386 46.42 23.87 4.23
N ALA A 387 45.92 24.97 4.79
CA ALA A 387 45.62 26.19 4.03
C ALA A 387 46.86 27.02 3.63
N GLY A 388 48.07 26.65 4.07
CA GLY A 388 49.31 27.41 3.83
C GLY A 388 49.70 28.35 4.97
N GLY A 389 49.16 28.13 6.17
CA GLY A 389 49.43 28.94 7.36
C GLY A 389 48.43 30.09 7.58
N ILE A 390 48.55 30.75 8.74
CA ILE A 390 47.53 31.69 9.24
C ILE A 390 47.23 32.85 8.28
N THR A 391 48.24 33.39 7.59
CA THR A 391 48.06 34.49 6.64
C THR A 391 47.25 34.10 5.39
N ALA A 392 47.28 32.83 5.00
CA ALA A 392 46.44 32.30 3.92
C ALA A 392 45.04 31.96 4.44
N TRP A 393 44.94 31.36 5.64
CA TRP A 393 43.66 31.10 6.32
C TRP A 393 42.83 32.37 6.56
N GLU A 394 43.47 33.48 6.93
CA GLU A 394 42.85 34.79 7.08
C GLU A 394 42.35 35.41 5.76
N GLN A 395 42.79 34.91 4.60
CA GLN A 395 42.31 35.34 3.28
C GLN A 395 41.16 34.47 2.73
N LEU A 396 40.90 33.29 3.32
CA LEU A 396 39.72 32.48 3.02
C LEU A 396 38.45 33.17 3.53
N ASP A 397 37.31 32.93 2.89
CA ASP A 397 36.01 33.35 3.43
C ASP A 397 35.50 32.38 4.51
N ASP A 398 34.48 32.80 5.28
CA ASP A 398 33.99 32.02 6.41
C ASP A 398 33.32 30.69 6.03
N ALA A 399 32.87 30.52 4.78
CA ALA A 399 32.32 29.25 4.29
C ALA A 399 33.44 28.26 3.94
N GLU A 400 34.50 28.73 3.28
CA GLU A 400 35.70 27.94 2.97
C GLU A 400 36.48 27.55 4.25
N ARG A 401 36.56 28.46 5.24
CA ARG A 401 37.10 28.15 6.58
C ARG A 401 36.28 27.08 7.29
N LEU A 402 34.95 27.20 7.26
CA LEU A 402 34.05 26.22 7.87
C LEU A 402 34.17 24.85 7.18
N TYR A 403 34.22 24.82 5.84
CA TYR A 403 34.45 23.60 5.06
C TYR A 403 35.77 22.91 5.49
N ARG A 404 36.89 23.65 5.53
CA ARG A 404 38.20 23.08 5.91
C ARG A 404 38.26 22.61 7.36
N HIS A 405 37.56 23.28 8.28
CA HIS A 405 37.43 22.79 9.65
C HIS A 405 36.62 21.49 9.73
N ASP A 406 35.51 21.37 8.99
CA ASP A 406 34.67 20.17 8.97
C ASP A 406 35.36 18.99 8.27
N GLU A 407 36.12 19.26 7.21
CA GLU A 407 36.97 18.30 6.48
C GLU A 407 38.11 17.78 7.38
N ALA A 408 38.90 18.68 8.00
CA ALA A 408 39.98 18.29 8.91
C ALA A 408 39.45 17.59 10.18
N PHE A 409 38.27 17.98 10.67
CA PHE A 409 37.62 17.31 11.78
C PHE A 409 37.16 15.88 11.39
N THR A 410 36.52 15.73 10.23
CA THR A 410 36.08 14.43 9.72
C THR A 410 37.27 13.49 9.48
N GLU A 411 38.40 14.01 9.01
CA GLU A 411 39.64 13.23 8.88
C GLU A 411 40.16 12.77 10.24
N PHE A 412 40.30 13.67 11.23
CA PHE A 412 40.72 13.29 12.59
C PHE A 412 39.79 12.25 13.24
N VAL A 413 38.46 12.38 13.05
CA VAL A 413 37.47 11.38 13.52
C VAL A 413 37.75 10.02 12.87
N ARG A 414 38.11 10.00 11.58
CA ARG A 414 38.45 8.78 10.84
C ARG A 414 39.77 8.16 11.29
N GLU A 415 40.80 8.97 11.55
CA GLU A 415 42.09 8.51 12.07
C GLU A 415 41.94 7.87 13.46
N LEU A 416 41.26 8.56 14.39
CA LEU A 416 40.93 8.01 15.71
C LEU A 416 40.06 6.73 15.61
N GLY A 417 39.15 6.70 14.64
CA GLY A 417 38.38 5.51 14.30
C GLY A 417 39.24 4.35 13.80
N GLN A 418 40.28 4.62 13.02
CA GLN A 418 41.24 3.62 12.56
C GLN A 418 42.14 3.13 13.70
N GLU A 419 42.59 4.00 14.62
CA GLU A 419 43.31 3.57 15.82
C GLU A 419 42.48 2.61 16.68
N GLU A 420 41.20 2.91 16.92
CA GLU A 420 40.29 2.05 17.67
C GLU A 420 39.85 0.80 16.90
N PHE A 421 39.90 0.81 15.57
CA PHE A 421 39.78 -0.41 14.78
C PHE A 421 41.04 -1.25 14.93
N ASP A 422 42.23 -0.64 14.95
CA ASP A 422 43.47 -1.42 14.95
C ASP A 422 43.78 -2.14 16.25
N LYS A 423 43.16 -1.72 17.35
CA LYS A 423 43.15 -2.39 18.67
C LYS A 423 42.31 -3.68 18.71
N LEU A 424 41.46 -3.93 17.72
CA LEU A 424 40.59 -5.12 17.64
C LEU A 424 41.36 -6.42 17.35
N THR A 425 40.77 -7.54 17.76
CA THR A 425 41.22 -8.89 17.32
C THR A 425 41.02 -9.08 15.80
N PRO A 426 41.77 -9.99 15.14
CA PRO A 426 41.57 -10.32 13.73
C PRO A 426 40.12 -10.69 13.38
N GLU A 427 39.46 -11.42 14.27
CA GLU A 427 38.08 -11.87 14.15
C GLU A 427 37.08 -10.69 14.21
N GLU A 428 37.29 -9.74 15.13
CA GLU A 428 36.51 -8.51 15.20
C GLU A 428 36.74 -7.59 13.98
N LYS A 429 37.99 -7.50 13.49
CA LYS A 429 38.32 -6.76 12.25
C LYS A 429 37.58 -7.35 11.05
N GLN A 430 37.66 -8.67 10.87
CA GLN A 430 36.90 -9.40 9.83
C GLN A 430 35.38 -9.20 9.99
N SER A 431 34.89 -9.19 11.23
CA SER A 431 33.45 -9.03 11.53
C SER A 431 32.90 -7.63 11.26
N ALA A 432 33.71 -6.59 11.45
CA ALA A 432 33.34 -5.20 11.18
C ALA A 432 33.39 -4.87 9.68
N ASP A 433 34.46 -5.27 8.99
CA ASP A 433 34.64 -5.05 7.55
C ASP A 433 33.94 -6.11 6.67
N LEU A 434 33.19 -7.07 7.25
CA LEU A 434 32.45 -8.09 6.52
C LEU A 434 31.54 -7.49 5.45
N PHE A 435 31.87 -7.73 4.17
CA PHE A 435 31.05 -7.35 3.03
C PHE A 435 31.32 -8.26 1.82
N ILE A 436 30.38 -9.14 1.51
CA ILE A 436 30.56 -10.24 0.54
C ILE A 436 29.67 -10.06 -0.69
N TRP A 437 30.28 -10.05 -1.88
CA TRP A 437 29.55 -10.04 -3.14
C TRP A 437 29.12 -11.45 -3.55
N GLY A 438 27.88 -11.59 -4.05
CA GLY A 438 27.36 -12.81 -4.66
C GLY A 438 26.69 -12.51 -6.01
N GLY A 439 27.19 -13.13 -7.07
CA GLY A 439 26.68 -12.96 -8.43
C GLY A 439 25.52 -13.91 -8.75
N CYS A 440 24.45 -13.38 -9.33
CA CYS A 440 23.23 -14.13 -9.66
C CYS A 440 23.51 -15.41 -10.46
N CYS A 441 23.21 -16.57 -9.87
CA CYS A 441 23.54 -17.89 -10.42
C CYS A 441 22.91 -18.15 -11.81
N MET A 442 21.75 -17.53 -12.08
CA MET A 442 21.09 -17.66 -13.37
C MET A 442 21.75 -16.83 -14.49
N HIS A 443 22.47 -15.77 -14.13
CA HIS A 443 23.37 -15.07 -15.06
C HIS A 443 24.66 -15.87 -15.29
N LYS A 444 25.18 -16.60 -14.29
CA LYS A 444 26.31 -17.54 -14.45
C LYS A 444 25.97 -18.59 -15.52
N ASN A 445 24.89 -19.34 -15.33
CA ASN A 445 24.41 -20.35 -16.30
C ASN A 445 24.16 -19.75 -17.71
N MET A 446 23.49 -18.59 -17.80
CA MET A 446 23.26 -17.94 -19.10
C MET A 446 24.57 -17.59 -19.83
N ASN A 447 25.60 -17.17 -19.11
CA ASN A 447 26.86 -16.79 -19.72
C ASN A 447 27.70 -18.02 -20.08
N VAL A 448 27.68 -19.07 -19.25
CA VAL A 448 28.22 -20.40 -19.57
C VAL A 448 27.61 -20.96 -20.85
N PHE A 449 26.28 -20.93 -20.99
CA PHE A 449 25.57 -21.32 -22.22
C PHE A 449 26.09 -20.55 -23.45
N LYS A 450 26.31 -19.23 -23.35
CA LYS A 450 26.85 -18.43 -24.46
C LYS A 450 28.28 -18.83 -24.82
N GLY A 451 29.16 -19.04 -23.83
CA GLY A 451 30.55 -19.42 -24.06
C GLY A 451 30.71 -20.84 -24.62
N ALA A 452 29.90 -21.77 -24.13
CA ALA A 452 29.78 -23.13 -24.63
C ALA A 452 29.32 -23.17 -26.10
N VAL A 453 28.25 -22.45 -26.44
CA VAL A 453 27.81 -22.32 -27.84
C VAL A 453 28.88 -21.64 -28.71
N LEU A 454 29.58 -20.63 -28.21
CA LEU A 454 30.62 -19.94 -28.98
C LEU A 454 31.78 -20.89 -29.35
N ALA A 455 32.23 -21.72 -28.41
CA ALA A 455 33.26 -22.74 -28.67
C ALA A 455 32.78 -23.80 -29.68
N MET A 456 31.54 -24.29 -29.52
CA MET A 456 30.89 -25.21 -30.47
C MET A 456 30.77 -24.59 -31.88
N GLN A 457 30.50 -23.29 -31.99
CA GLN A 457 30.40 -22.59 -33.28
C GLN A 457 31.76 -22.30 -33.93
N GLN A 458 32.81 -22.11 -33.12
CA GLN A 458 34.17 -21.90 -33.61
C GLN A 458 34.79 -23.21 -34.17
N TRP A 459 34.51 -24.36 -33.54
CA TRP A 459 35.06 -25.68 -33.91
C TRP A 459 34.96 -26.00 -35.41
N TRP A 460 33.86 -25.63 -36.06
CA TRP A 460 33.65 -25.85 -37.49
C TRP A 460 34.79 -25.26 -38.34
N GLY A 461 35.17 -24.00 -38.07
CA GLY A 461 36.23 -23.32 -38.81
C GLY A 461 37.60 -23.87 -38.46
N ASP A 462 37.86 -24.11 -37.17
CA ASP A 462 39.14 -24.63 -36.66
C ASP A 462 39.48 -26.02 -37.21
N ASN A 463 38.45 -26.82 -37.57
CA ASN A 463 38.59 -28.16 -38.14
C ASN A 463 38.33 -28.20 -39.66
N GLY A 464 38.28 -27.04 -40.33
CA GLY A 464 38.19 -26.95 -41.79
C GLY A 464 36.83 -27.31 -42.40
N HIS A 465 35.75 -27.36 -41.60
CA HIS A 465 34.40 -27.60 -42.07
C HIS A 465 33.69 -26.30 -42.49
N PRO A 466 32.82 -26.31 -43.54
CA PRO A 466 32.04 -25.14 -43.95
C PRO A 466 31.11 -24.56 -42.89
N GLY A 467 30.70 -25.38 -41.91
CA GLY A 467 29.86 -24.97 -40.79
C GLY A 467 28.41 -24.58 -41.13
N PRO A 468 27.67 -24.02 -40.17
CA PRO A 468 26.27 -23.66 -40.32
C PRO A 468 26.01 -22.58 -41.37
N LEU A 469 24.99 -22.79 -42.20
CA LEU A 469 24.57 -21.84 -43.22
C LEU A 469 24.35 -20.43 -42.65
N LYS A 470 25.09 -19.44 -43.15
CA LYS A 470 24.92 -18.02 -42.80
C LYS A 470 23.55 -17.50 -43.25
N MET A 471 22.80 -16.89 -42.32
CA MET A 471 21.41 -16.50 -42.52
C MET A 471 21.28 -15.00 -42.79
N PHE A 472 21.70 -14.60 -44.00
CA PHE A 472 21.70 -13.23 -44.49
C PHE A 472 20.30 -12.61 -44.37
N ASN A 473 20.22 -11.37 -43.90
CA ASN A 473 19.02 -10.57 -44.14
C ASN A 473 18.95 -10.18 -45.63
N ARG A 474 17.79 -9.69 -46.10
CA ARG A 474 17.58 -9.31 -47.51
C ARG A 474 18.68 -8.42 -48.08
N ASP A 475 19.13 -7.43 -47.33
CA ASP A 475 20.03 -6.38 -47.82
C ASP A 475 21.49 -6.86 -47.75
N ASN A 476 21.85 -7.63 -46.73
CA ASN A 476 23.12 -8.37 -46.68
C ASN A 476 23.21 -9.40 -47.83
N ALA A 477 22.11 -10.10 -48.15
CA ALA A 477 22.08 -11.08 -49.26
C ALA A 477 22.24 -10.39 -50.62
N ALA A 478 21.58 -9.24 -50.81
CA ALA A 478 21.77 -8.40 -51.97
C ALA A 478 23.23 -7.89 -52.08
N ALA A 479 23.84 -7.43 -50.98
CA ALA A 479 25.23 -6.99 -50.97
C ALA A 479 26.21 -8.12 -51.32
N ALA A 480 26.07 -9.29 -50.70
CA ALA A 480 26.93 -10.45 -50.98
C ALA A 480 26.78 -10.99 -52.42
N THR A 481 25.56 -10.94 -52.99
CA THR A 481 25.28 -11.49 -54.33
C THR A 481 25.55 -10.51 -55.48
N LEU A 482 25.24 -9.22 -55.28
CA LEU A 482 25.28 -8.19 -56.32
C LEU A 482 26.50 -7.26 -56.20
N GLY A 483 27.20 -7.28 -55.06
CA GLY A 483 28.35 -6.45 -54.75
C GLY A 483 29.57 -7.27 -54.30
N ALA A 484 29.71 -8.50 -54.78
CA ALA A 484 30.86 -9.37 -54.49
C ALA A 484 32.19 -8.63 -54.76
N GLY A 485 33.15 -8.76 -53.84
CA GLY A 485 34.42 -8.02 -53.88
C GLY A 485 34.38 -6.60 -53.30
N THR A 486 33.22 -6.08 -52.88
CA THR A 486 33.13 -4.77 -52.20
C THR A 486 33.11 -4.88 -50.67
N ASP A 487 33.50 -3.81 -49.98
CA ASP A 487 33.33 -3.63 -48.53
C ASP A 487 31.92 -3.97 -48.03
N ALA A 488 30.90 -3.73 -48.86
CA ALA A 488 29.50 -4.03 -48.52
C ALA A 488 29.24 -5.55 -48.49
N ALA A 489 29.88 -6.32 -49.38
CA ALA A 489 29.84 -7.78 -49.34
C ALA A 489 30.67 -8.34 -48.18
N THR A 490 31.90 -7.87 -47.98
CA THR A 490 32.75 -8.28 -46.84
C THR A 490 32.03 -8.03 -45.51
N ARG A 491 31.51 -6.81 -45.30
CA ARG A 491 30.73 -6.46 -44.12
C ARG A 491 29.40 -7.23 -43.99
N ALA A 492 28.81 -7.66 -45.10
CA ALA A 492 27.64 -8.55 -45.07
C ALA A 492 28.02 -9.97 -44.63
N GLU A 493 29.18 -10.46 -45.07
CA GLU A 493 29.76 -11.75 -44.70
C GLU A 493 30.15 -11.80 -43.21
N ASP A 494 30.84 -10.77 -42.71
CA ASP A 494 31.26 -10.63 -41.31
C ASP A 494 30.09 -10.55 -40.33
N ARG A 495 29.04 -9.81 -40.71
CA ARG A 495 27.88 -9.53 -39.84
C ARG A 495 26.79 -10.58 -39.93
N THR A 496 26.95 -11.60 -40.77
CA THR A 496 25.96 -12.66 -40.94
C THR A 496 26.40 -13.94 -40.25
N VAL A 497 25.67 -14.31 -39.19
CA VAL A 497 25.83 -15.57 -38.47
C VAL A 497 24.85 -16.64 -38.96
N GLY A 498 25.21 -17.91 -38.75
CA GLY A 498 24.35 -19.09 -38.92
C GLY A 498 24.02 -19.77 -37.59
N GLY A 499 23.69 -21.06 -37.64
CA GLY A 499 23.62 -21.93 -36.45
C GLY A 499 22.31 -21.93 -35.67
N ALA A 500 22.20 -22.81 -34.70
CA ALA A 500 20.96 -23.13 -33.98
C ALA A 500 20.41 -21.93 -33.19
N ILE A 501 21.28 -21.08 -32.62
CA ILE A 501 20.87 -19.84 -31.95
C ILE A 501 20.26 -18.84 -32.94
N LYS A 502 20.80 -18.75 -34.16
CA LYS A 502 20.26 -17.88 -35.21
C LYS A 502 18.90 -18.37 -35.71
N VAL A 503 18.75 -19.68 -35.95
CA VAL A 503 17.45 -20.25 -36.35
C VAL A 503 16.43 -20.10 -35.23
N SER A 504 16.74 -20.45 -33.99
CA SER A 504 15.80 -20.30 -32.86
C SER A 504 15.42 -18.84 -32.59
N GLY A 505 16.32 -17.89 -32.86
CA GLY A 505 16.01 -16.45 -32.87
C GLY A 505 15.07 -16.04 -34.00
N LEU A 506 15.31 -16.46 -35.24
CA LEU A 506 14.44 -16.19 -36.39
C LEU A 506 13.08 -16.89 -36.26
N ALA A 507 13.06 -18.14 -35.84
CA ALA A 507 11.87 -18.94 -35.58
C ALA A 507 11.02 -18.29 -34.48
N GLY A 508 11.61 -17.84 -33.38
CA GLY A 508 10.87 -17.06 -32.38
C GLY A 508 10.45 -15.68 -32.86
N ALA A 509 11.14 -15.06 -33.82
CA ALA A 509 10.68 -13.82 -34.46
C ALA A 509 9.52 -14.03 -35.45
N ILE A 510 9.34 -15.24 -35.98
CA ILE A 510 8.24 -15.59 -36.90
C ILE A 510 7.06 -16.20 -36.14
N PHE A 511 7.30 -17.14 -35.24
CA PHE A 511 6.29 -17.81 -34.44
C PHE A 511 5.89 -16.92 -33.26
N ARG A 512 6.77 -16.74 -32.27
CA ARG A 512 6.49 -16.01 -31.01
C ARG A 512 7.02 -14.56 -30.99
N HIS A 513 6.59 -13.77 -31.96
CA HIS A 513 7.09 -12.40 -32.13
C HIS A 513 6.79 -11.48 -30.92
N LYS A 514 7.71 -10.56 -30.60
CA LYS A 514 7.61 -9.66 -29.42
C LYS A 514 6.43 -8.69 -29.43
N ASP A 515 6.04 -8.18 -30.61
CA ASP A 515 4.75 -7.51 -30.81
C ASP A 515 3.66 -8.57 -30.99
N ARG A 516 2.74 -8.64 -30.03
CA ARG A 516 1.61 -9.58 -29.99
C ARG A 516 0.59 -9.41 -31.12
N LYS A 517 0.69 -8.36 -31.94
CA LYS A 517 -0.11 -8.20 -33.18
C LYS A 517 0.55 -8.85 -34.41
N ARG A 518 1.71 -9.47 -34.25
CA ARG A 518 2.50 -10.07 -35.34
C ARG A 518 2.97 -11.47 -34.94
N GLY A 519 3.52 -12.17 -35.91
CA GLY A 519 3.97 -13.55 -35.77
C GLY A 519 2.84 -14.55 -35.99
N GLN A 520 3.16 -15.82 -35.82
CA GLN A 520 2.32 -16.96 -36.18
C GLN A 520 1.97 -17.86 -34.99
N GLN A 521 2.23 -17.45 -33.75
CA GLN A 521 2.11 -18.30 -32.57
C GLN A 521 0.78 -19.05 -32.47
N ASP A 522 -0.35 -18.34 -32.58
CA ASP A 522 -1.66 -18.98 -32.45
C ASP A 522 -2.04 -19.77 -33.72
N THR A 523 -1.64 -19.31 -34.91
CA THR A 523 -1.75 -20.08 -36.17
C THR A 523 -1.03 -21.43 -36.09
N LEU A 524 0.20 -21.42 -35.55
CA LEU A 524 1.04 -22.60 -35.34
C LEU A 524 0.45 -23.52 -34.28
N ARG A 525 -0.12 -22.96 -33.19
CA ARG A 525 -0.85 -23.74 -32.19
C ARG A 525 -2.07 -24.42 -32.76
N TYR A 526 -2.89 -23.74 -33.58
CA TYR A 526 -4.07 -24.35 -34.20
C TYR A 526 -3.70 -25.42 -35.23
N PHE A 527 -2.60 -25.23 -35.97
CA PHE A 527 -2.05 -26.26 -36.86
C PHE A 527 -1.56 -27.49 -36.07
N TRP A 528 -0.82 -27.30 -34.98
CA TRP A 528 -0.42 -28.39 -34.08
C TRP A 528 -1.62 -29.15 -33.49
N ASP A 529 -2.63 -28.41 -33.00
CA ASP A 529 -3.86 -28.96 -32.43
C ASP A 529 -4.63 -29.82 -33.45
N TYR A 530 -4.61 -29.42 -34.72
CA TYR A 530 -5.25 -30.16 -35.81
C TYR A 530 -4.45 -31.40 -36.26
N GLU A 531 -3.13 -31.28 -36.43
CA GLU A 531 -2.28 -32.37 -36.94
C GLU A 531 -1.92 -33.43 -35.87
N THR A 532 -1.86 -33.05 -34.58
CA THR A 532 -1.44 -33.98 -33.50
C THR A 532 -2.35 -34.01 -32.27
N GLY A 533 -3.32 -33.11 -32.14
CA GLY A 533 -4.14 -33.00 -30.93
C GLY A 533 -3.40 -32.42 -29.72
N VAL A 534 -2.20 -31.82 -29.91
CA VAL A 534 -1.37 -31.29 -28.80
C VAL A 534 -1.02 -29.82 -29.00
N ASN A 535 -1.49 -28.97 -28.08
CA ASN A 535 -1.38 -27.53 -28.17
C ASN A 535 -0.01 -26.98 -27.68
N ILE A 536 1.03 -27.07 -28.50
CA ILE A 536 2.41 -26.67 -28.12
C ILE A 536 2.68 -25.18 -28.42
N CYS A 537 3.33 -24.48 -27.48
CA CYS A 537 3.78 -23.11 -27.65
C CYS A 537 5.28 -23.01 -27.93
N PHE A 538 5.67 -22.49 -29.10
CA PHE A 538 7.08 -22.17 -29.39
C PHE A 538 7.68 -21.22 -28.32
N PRO A 539 8.98 -21.31 -27.95
CA PRO A 539 9.57 -20.48 -26.90
C PRO A 539 9.80 -18.99 -27.24
N ASP A 540 10.01 -18.18 -26.20
CA ASP A 540 9.98 -16.70 -26.25
C ASP A 540 11.38 -16.07 -26.48
N THR A 541 12.10 -16.51 -27.51
CA THR A 541 13.46 -16.03 -27.82
C THR A 541 13.50 -14.52 -28.17
N SER A 542 12.39 -13.97 -28.67
CA SER A 542 12.24 -12.55 -29.01
C SER A 542 12.31 -11.58 -27.81
N ASN A 543 12.28 -12.07 -26.57
CA ASN A 543 12.26 -11.27 -25.33
C ASN A 543 13.39 -11.62 -24.33
N THR A 544 14.51 -12.18 -24.82
CA THR A 544 15.75 -12.41 -24.04
C THR A 544 15.55 -13.20 -22.74
N ARG A 545 14.63 -14.18 -22.72
CA ARG A 545 14.44 -15.04 -21.53
C ARG A 545 15.57 -16.06 -21.40
N PHE A 546 16.02 -16.32 -20.18
CA PHE A 546 16.91 -17.42 -19.83
C PHE A 546 16.51 -18.72 -20.54
N GLN A 547 17.50 -19.42 -21.12
CA GLN A 547 17.37 -20.70 -21.84
C GLN A 547 16.29 -20.78 -22.94
N SER A 548 15.67 -19.67 -23.35
CA SER A 548 14.61 -19.69 -24.38
C SER A 548 15.09 -20.20 -25.73
N HIS A 549 16.36 -19.99 -26.08
CA HIS A 549 16.99 -20.56 -27.27
C HIS A 549 17.21 -22.08 -27.12
N ALA A 550 17.64 -22.54 -25.95
CA ALA A 550 17.83 -23.96 -25.67
C ALA A 550 16.50 -24.72 -25.76
N ALA A 551 15.47 -24.24 -25.06
CA ALA A 551 14.10 -24.75 -25.16
C ALA A 551 13.53 -24.70 -26.59
N ALA A 552 13.97 -23.74 -27.42
CA ALA A 552 13.56 -23.69 -28.82
C ALA A 552 14.29 -24.76 -29.67
N CYS A 553 15.53 -25.10 -29.34
CA CYS A 553 16.23 -26.24 -29.92
C CYS A 553 15.54 -27.56 -29.55
N GLU A 554 15.07 -27.73 -28.31
CA GLU A 554 14.27 -28.90 -27.89
C GLU A 554 13.02 -29.09 -28.77
N ILE A 555 12.20 -28.04 -28.90
CA ILE A 555 10.98 -28.07 -29.74
C ILE A 555 11.29 -28.35 -31.21
N ILE A 556 12.44 -27.85 -31.69
CA ILE A 556 12.91 -28.12 -33.06
C ILE A 556 13.37 -29.58 -33.23
N VAL A 557 14.09 -30.16 -32.27
CA VAL A 557 14.57 -31.56 -32.34
C VAL A 557 13.42 -32.56 -32.31
N VAL A 558 12.38 -32.31 -31.50
CA VAL A 558 11.20 -33.18 -31.44
C VAL A 558 10.33 -33.01 -32.69
N HIS A 559 10.06 -31.77 -33.14
CA HIS A 559 9.00 -31.48 -34.13
C HIS A 559 9.49 -30.88 -35.47
N MET A 560 10.73 -31.15 -35.90
CA MET A 560 11.32 -30.51 -37.08
C MET A 560 10.47 -30.64 -38.35
N GLU A 561 9.96 -31.83 -38.65
CA GLU A 561 9.16 -32.12 -39.83
C GLU A 561 7.85 -31.35 -39.82
N LEU A 562 7.21 -31.25 -38.65
CA LEU A 562 5.93 -30.55 -38.49
C LEU A 562 6.11 -29.02 -38.52
N LEU A 563 7.26 -28.50 -38.08
CA LEU A 563 7.65 -27.10 -38.30
C LEU A 563 7.93 -26.78 -39.78
N LEU A 564 8.52 -27.73 -40.52
CA LEU A 564 8.71 -27.60 -41.97
C LEU A 564 7.37 -27.67 -42.73
N GLN A 565 6.49 -28.60 -42.36
CA GLN A 565 5.11 -28.68 -42.87
C GLN A 565 4.32 -27.39 -42.57
N PHE A 566 4.48 -26.80 -41.38
CA PHE A 566 3.87 -25.51 -41.05
C PHE A 566 4.40 -24.37 -41.94
N LEU A 567 5.70 -24.35 -42.25
CA LEU A 567 6.26 -23.36 -43.18
C LEU A 567 5.73 -23.55 -44.60
N VAL A 568 5.55 -24.79 -45.06
CA VAL A 568 4.83 -25.08 -46.32
C VAL A 568 3.39 -24.55 -46.27
N TYR A 569 2.63 -24.83 -45.21
CA TYR A 569 1.27 -24.30 -45.03
C TYR A 569 1.24 -22.76 -45.04
N VAL A 570 2.19 -22.10 -44.36
CA VAL A 570 2.35 -20.64 -44.34
C VAL A 570 2.73 -20.08 -45.73
N ARG A 571 3.47 -20.84 -46.56
CA ARG A 571 3.74 -20.48 -47.95
C ARG A 571 2.49 -20.57 -48.82
N GLU A 572 1.76 -21.67 -48.72
CA GLU A 572 0.57 -21.92 -49.56
C GLU A 572 -0.63 -21.03 -49.18
N ASN A 573 -0.75 -20.61 -47.92
CA ASN A 573 -1.80 -19.69 -47.46
C ASN A 573 -1.51 -18.20 -47.80
N LYS A 574 -0.50 -17.91 -48.63
CA LYS A 574 -0.16 -16.55 -49.08
C LYS A 574 -0.53 -16.32 -50.53
N ASN A 575 -1.05 -15.13 -50.82
CA ASN A 575 -1.32 -14.66 -52.18
C ASN A 575 -0.08 -14.72 -53.10
N SER A 576 1.13 -14.56 -52.54
CA SER A 576 2.39 -14.61 -53.28
C SER A 576 2.97 -16.02 -53.45
N ARG A 577 2.36 -17.05 -52.83
CA ARG A 577 2.83 -18.45 -52.76
C ARG A 577 4.33 -18.61 -52.43
N SER A 578 4.85 -17.70 -51.61
CA SER A 578 6.28 -17.58 -51.32
C SER A 578 6.54 -17.23 -49.85
N LEU A 579 7.62 -17.79 -49.33
CA LEU A 579 8.16 -17.42 -48.02
C LEU A 579 8.90 -16.08 -48.11
N ASN A 580 8.81 -15.28 -47.06
CA ASN A 580 9.65 -14.10 -46.92
C ASN A 580 11.08 -14.51 -46.52
N HIS A 581 12.03 -13.58 -46.65
CA HIS A 581 13.45 -13.88 -46.46
C HIS A 581 13.82 -14.39 -45.05
N MET A 582 13.04 -14.09 -44.00
CA MET A 582 13.26 -14.65 -42.67
C MET A 582 12.71 -16.08 -42.56
N GLU A 583 11.53 -16.33 -43.11
CA GLU A 583 10.90 -17.66 -43.12
C GLU A 583 11.71 -18.66 -43.96
N LEU A 584 12.19 -18.23 -45.13
CA LEU A 584 13.10 -19.01 -45.98
C LEU A 584 14.43 -19.31 -45.27
N ASN A 585 14.95 -18.38 -44.45
CA ASN A 585 16.14 -18.64 -43.64
C ASN A 585 15.87 -19.68 -42.52
N VAL A 586 14.66 -19.74 -41.97
CA VAL A 586 14.29 -20.81 -41.01
C VAL A 586 14.08 -22.14 -41.73
N GLU A 587 13.38 -22.19 -42.87
CA GLU A 587 13.23 -23.40 -43.70
C GLU A 587 14.60 -24.00 -44.07
N ARG A 588 15.51 -23.15 -44.56
CA ARG A 588 16.90 -23.52 -44.87
C ARG A 588 17.71 -23.92 -43.63
N GLY A 589 17.53 -23.21 -42.51
CA GLY A 589 18.23 -23.49 -41.25
C GLY A 589 17.84 -24.83 -40.62
N LEU A 590 16.54 -25.15 -40.61
CA LEU A 590 16.01 -26.46 -40.21
C LEU A 590 16.46 -27.58 -41.18
N SER A 591 16.75 -27.24 -42.43
CA SER A 591 17.26 -28.17 -43.45
C SER A 591 18.79 -28.31 -43.46
N CYS A 592 19.54 -27.48 -42.72
CA CYS A 592 20.99 -27.44 -42.76
C CYS A 592 21.62 -28.52 -41.84
N TRP A 593 22.34 -29.47 -42.43
CA TRP A 593 22.98 -30.59 -41.72
C TRP A 593 23.94 -30.15 -40.59
N TYR A 594 24.77 -29.15 -40.82
CA TYR A 594 25.62 -28.55 -39.76
C TYR A 594 24.80 -27.93 -38.63
N THR A 595 23.70 -27.24 -38.95
CA THR A 595 22.81 -26.64 -37.93
C THR A 595 22.04 -27.69 -37.12
N ARG A 596 21.76 -28.85 -37.72
CA ARG A 596 21.12 -30.00 -37.04
C ARG A 596 21.98 -30.61 -35.94
N HIS A 597 23.30 -30.60 -36.08
CA HIS A 597 24.21 -30.99 -35.00
C HIS A 597 24.02 -30.07 -33.78
N GLU A 598 24.14 -28.75 -33.99
CA GLU A 598 24.01 -27.76 -32.92
C GLU A 598 22.65 -27.85 -32.19
N PHE A 599 21.55 -28.10 -32.91
CA PHE A 599 20.25 -28.31 -32.29
C PHE A 599 20.22 -29.50 -31.33
N VAL A 600 20.83 -30.63 -31.72
CA VAL A 600 20.88 -31.86 -30.93
C VAL A 600 21.80 -31.70 -29.71
N VAL A 601 22.99 -31.14 -29.88
CA VAL A 601 23.94 -30.85 -28.79
C VAL A 601 23.31 -29.95 -27.74
N ILE A 602 22.71 -28.84 -28.16
CA ILE A 602 22.02 -27.90 -27.25
C ILE A 602 20.83 -28.56 -26.56
N ALA A 603 20.02 -29.37 -27.26
CA ALA A 603 18.86 -30.02 -26.64
C ALA A 603 19.28 -31.09 -25.59
N LEU A 604 20.32 -31.88 -25.87
CA LEU A 604 20.86 -32.87 -24.94
C LEU A 604 21.45 -32.22 -23.69
N LEU A 605 22.30 -31.19 -23.85
CA LEU A 605 22.93 -30.53 -22.71
C LEU A 605 21.95 -29.64 -21.93
N ASN A 606 20.89 -29.14 -22.57
CA ASN A 606 19.82 -28.45 -21.84
C ASN A 606 19.10 -29.41 -20.87
N GLN A 607 18.74 -30.62 -21.32
CA GLN A 607 18.07 -31.62 -20.46
C GLN A 607 18.98 -32.27 -19.43
N ASN A 608 20.28 -32.43 -19.72
CA ASN A 608 21.23 -33.09 -18.81
C ASN A 608 21.93 -32.14 -17.83
N VAL A 609 22.12 -30.86 -18.18
CA VAL A 609 22.90 -29.90 -17.36
C VAL A 609 22.07 -28.67 -16.99
N ASP A 610 21.58 -27.92 -17.97
CA ASP A 610 21.01 -26.58 -17.75
C ASP A 610 19.65 -26.60 -17.02
N VAL A 611 18.82 -27.62 -17.27
CA VAL A 611 17.54 -27.82 -16.58
C VAL A 611 17.72 -28.34 -15.16
N PRO A 612 18.50 -29.41 -14.89
CA PRO A 612 18.86 -29.79 -13.52
C PRO A 612 19.51 -28.65 -12.73
N TYR A 613 20.37 -27.84 -13.35
CA TYR A 613 20.94 -26.65 -12.72
C TYR A 613 19.87 -25.64 -12.30
N MET A 614 18.90 -25.31 -13.17
CA MET A 614 17.77 -24.45 -12.77
C MET A 614 16.91 -25.05 -11.65
N LEU A 615 16.72 -26.37 -11.62
CA LEU A 615 15.94 -27.04 -10.59
C LEU A 615 16.62 -26.94 -9.22
N GLU A 616 17.95 -26.97 -9.15
CA GLU A 616 18.69 -26.77 -7.90
C GLU A 616 18.76 -25.29 -7.49
N ILE A 617 18.81 -24.34 -8.43
CA ILE A 617 18.94 -22.90 -8.13
C ILE A 617 17.59 -22.21 -7.83
N ARG A 618 16.57 -22.50 -8.65
CA ARG A 618 15.22 -21.87 -8.64
C ARG A 618 14.10 -22.82 -8.22
N GLY A 619 14.34 -24.13 -8.13
CA GLY A 619 13.28 -25.11 -7.92
C GLY A 619 12.74 -25.15 -6.48
N PRO A 620 11.49 -25.62 -6.28
CA PRO A 620 10.87 -25.74 -4.96
C PRO A 620 11.45 -26.88 -4.10
N LEU A 621 12.40 -27.64 -4.64
CA LEU A 621 13.09 -28.76 -3.99
C LEU A 621 14.61 -28.54 -3.92
N ARG A 622 15.07 -27.29 -3.99
CA ARG A 622 16.49 -26.92 -3.82
C ARG A 622 17.00 -27.35 -2.45
N ALA A 623 18.20 -27.93 -2.40
CA ALA A 623 18.82 -28.40 -1.16
C ALA A 623 19.42 -27.25 -0.32
N GLU A 624 19.67 -26.09 -0.92
CA GLU A 624 20.27 -24.91 -0.31
C GLU A 624 19.61 -23.64 -0.86
N ASP A 625 19.47 -22.59 -0.04
CA ASP A 625 18.94 -21.29 -0.46
C ASP A 625 19.97 -20.15 -0.39
N ASN A 626 21.04 -20.31 0.40
CA ASN A 626 22.11 -19.35 0.54
C ASN A 626 23.14 -19.50 -0.59
N LEU A 627 23.27 -18.47 -1.43
CA LEU A 627 24.27 -18.41 -2.52
C LEU A 627 25.68 -18.73 -2.03
N LEU A 628 26.06 -18.26 -0.82
CA LEU A 628 27.39 -18.47 -0.26
C LEU A 628 27.73 -19.96 -0.10
N ARG A 629 26.74 -20.83 0.13
CA ARG A 629 26.90 -22.28 0.30
C ARG A 629 26.83 -23.08 -1.01
N LEU A 630 26.58 -22.45 -2.16
CA LEU A 630 26.48 -23.14 -3.46
C LEU A 630 27.83 -23.54 -4.08
N GLY A 631 28.97 -23.25 -3.42
CA GLY A 631 30.30 -23.62 -3.91
C GLY A 631 30.47 -25.10 -4.25
N PRO A 632 30.13 -26.06 -3.36
CA PRO A 632 30.18 -27.50 -3.64
C PRO A 632 29.28 -27.91 -4.82
N PHE A 633 28.11 -27.27 -4.99
CA PHE A 633 27.24 -27.53 -6.13
C PHE A 633 27.90 -27.07 -7.45
N HIS A 634 28.51 -25.89 -7.48
CA HIS A 634 29.24 -25.43 -8.67
C HIS A 634 30.49 -26.28 -8.97
N LYS A 635 31.22 -26.74 -7.95
CA LYS A 635 32.30 -27.74 -8.12
C LYS A 635 31.76 -29.05 -8.72
N LYS A 636 30.56 -29.51 -8.32
CA LYS A 636 29.86 -30.66 -8.96
C LYS A 636 29.47 -30.39 -10.42
N VAL A 637 29.00 -29.18 -10.76
CA VAL A 637 28.64 -28.80 -12.14
C VAL A 637 29.86 -28.87 -13.07
N ARG A 638 31.02 -28.35 -12.63
CA ARG A 638 32.27 -28.46 -13.40
C ARG A 638 32.68 -29.93 -13.60
N ALA A 639 32.76 -30.70 -12.51
CA ALA A 639 33.12 -32.12 -12.58
C ALA A 639 32.19 -32.95 -13.48
N HIS A 640 30.91 -32.56 -13.60
CA HIS A 640 29.96 -33.19 -14.52
C HIS A 640 30.20 -32.80 -15.99
N LEU A 641 30.54 -31.55 -16.29
CA LEU A 641 30.96 -31.13 -17.64
C LEU A 641 32.30 -31.76 -18.05
N GLU A 642 33.26 -31.86 -17.12
CA GLU A 642 34.54 -32.56 -17.30
C GLU A 642 34.30 -34.05 -17.63
N LYS A 643 33.39 -34.70 -16.89
CA LYS A 643 32.98 -36.09 -17.13
C LYS A 643 32.37 -36.29 -18.54
N ILE A 644 31.55 -35.35 -19.01
CA ILE A 644 30.94 -35.41 -20.36
C ILE A 644 32.00 -35.15 -21.44
N ALA A 645 32.89 -34.16 -21.27
CA ALA A 645 33.97 -33.89 -22.21
C ALA A 645 34.93 -35.10 -22.35
N ALA A 646 35.25 -35.77 -21.23
CA ALA A 646 36.08 -36.98 -21.24
C ALA A 646 35.39 -38.21 -21.85
N ASN A 647 34.05 -38.22 -21.98
CA ASN A 647 33.29 -39.29 -22.61
C ASN A 647 31.92 -38.79 -23.14
N PRO A 648 31.86 -38.21 -24.35
CA PRO A 648 30.61 -37.66 -24.90
C PRO A 648 29.52 -38.73 -25.10
N LYS A 649 29.88 -40.02 -25.21
CA LYS A 649 28.91 -41.13 -25.26
C LYS A 649 28.02 -41.23 -24.02
N LEU A 650 28.40 -40.61 -22.90
CA LEU A 650 27.52 -40.47 -21.73
C LEU A 650 26.21 -39.73 -22.03
N ILE A 651 26.15 -38.91 -23.09
CA ILE A 651 24.92 -38.22 -23.51
C ILE A 651 24.54 -38.46 -24.99
N THR A 652 25.41 -39.06 -25.80
CA THR A 652 25.14 -39.39 -27.21
C THR A 652 25.00 -40.90 -27.48
N GLY A 653 25.29 -41.75 -26.49
CA GLY A 653 25.26 -43.21 -26.59
C GLY A 653 23.83 -43.79 -26.66
N SER A 654 23.70 -44.97 -27.28
CA SER A 654 22.43 -45.71 -27.36
C SER A 654 22.01 -46.36 -26.03
N ASP A 655 22.96 -46.49 -25.11
CA ASP A 655 22.88 -47.09 -23.78
C ASP A 655 22.83 -46.04 -22.64
N MET A 656 22.73 -44.76 -23.01
CA MET A 656 22.63 -43.63 -22.08
C MET A 656 21.48 -43.79 -21.07
N THR A 657 21.80 -43.65 -19.78
CA THR A 657 20.84 -43.64 -18.66
C THR A 657 20.83 -42.28 -17.96
N CYS A 658 19.72 -41.89 -17.34
CA CYS A 658 19.59 -40.58 -16.69
C CYS A 658 20.47 -40.45 -15.44
N GLU A 659 20.77 -41.57 -14.77
CA GLU A 659 21.65 -41.71 -13.62
C GLU A 659 23.11 -41.37 -13.97
N THR A 660 23.53 -41.68 -15.21
CA THR A 660 24.88 -41.36 -15.70
C THR A 660 24.96 -40.03 -16.44
N ALA A 661 23.88 -39.63 -17.10
CA ALA A 661 23.84 -38.51 -18.04
C ALA A 661 23.39 -37.19 -17.40
N SER A 662 22.43 -37.21 -16.47
CA SER A 662 21.95 -35.98 -15.80
C SER A 662 22.91 -35.54 -14.69
N LEU A 663 23.11 -34.22 -14.57
CA LEU A 663 23.83 -33.57 -13.48
C LEU A 663 23.31 -33.95 -12.10
N ASP A 664 22.00 -34.18 -11.96
CA ASP A 664 21.36 -34.57 -10.70
C ASP A 664 21.11 -36.08 -10.58
N GLY A 665 21.39 -36.86 -11.62
CA GLY A 665 21.14 -38.30 -11.69
C GLY A 665 19.66 -38.69 -11.71
N LYS A 666 18.73 -37.75 -11.93
CA LYS A 666 17.29 -37.99 -11.98
C LYS A 666 16.77 -38.04 -13.42
N MET A 667 15.54 -38.53 -13.58
CA MET A 667 14.84 -38.55 -14.86
C MET A 667 14.74 -37.14 -15.47
N TRP A 668 15.01 -37.03 -16.77
CA TRP A 668 14.92 -35.78 -17.52
C TRP A 668 13.53 -35.14 -17.41
N GLN A 669 13.48 -33.80 -17.41
CA GLN A 669 12.21 -33.05 -17.38
C GLN A 669 11.36 -33.32 -18.64
N LYS A 670 12.01 -33.61 -19.77
CA LYS A 670 11.40 -33.93 -21.06
C LYS A 670 12.11 -35.13 -21.71
N PRO A 671 11.79 -36.37 -21.29
CA PRO A 671 12.40 -37.57 -21.87
C PRO A 671 12.20 -37.67 -23.38
N GLU A 672 11.08 -37.15 -23.90
CA GLU A 672 10.77 -37.12 -25.33
C GLU A 672 11.77 -36.30 -26.15
N VAL A 673 12.34 -35.24 -25.58
CA VAL A 673 13.41 -34.44 -26.21
C VAL A 673 14.68 -35.26 -26.35
N VAL A 674 15.03 -35.98 -25.29
CA VAL A 674 16.27 -36.77 -25.19
C VAL A 674 16.21 -37.99 -26.11
N TYR A 675 15.10 -38.74 -26.11
CA TYR A 675 14.90 -39.86 -27.03
C TYR A 675 14.81 -39.40 -28.50
N SER A 676 14.15 -38.26 -28.77
CA SER A 676 14.15 -37.66 -30.12
C SER A 676 15.57 -37.32 -30.56
N ALA A 677 16.35 -36.64 -29.71
CA ALA A 677 17.73 -36.25 -30.00
C ALA A 677 18.61 -37.46 -30.37
N LEU A 678 18.60 -38.53 -29.56
CA LEU A 678 19.34 -39.75 -29.87
C LEU A 678 18.89 -40.42 -31.19
N SER A 679 17.60 -40.32 -31.54
CA SER A 679 17.12 -40.81 -32.83
C SER A 679 17.58 -39.93 -33.99
N ARG A 680 17.58 -38.60 -33.82
CA ARG A 680 18.05 -37.63 -34.82
C ARG A 680 19.53 -37.82 -35.17
N ILE A 681 20.40 -38.16 -34.20
CA ILE A 681 21.81 -38.49 -34.46
C ILE A 681 21.93 -39.59 -35.52
N ARG A 682 21.12 -40.65 -35.40
CA ARG A 682 21.11 -41.81 -36.30
C ARG A 682 20.41 -41.51 -37.63
N GLU A 683 19.22 -40.90 -37.57
CA GLU A 683 18.37 -40.58 -38.73
C GLU A 683 19.05 -39.60 -39.69
N TRP A 684 19.63 -38.52 -39.15
CA TRP A 684 20.24 -37.45 -39.94
C TRP A 684 21.74 -37.67 -40.18
N LYS A 685 22.31 -38.76 -39.67
CA LYS A 685 23.74 -39.10 -39.72
C LYS A 685 24.60 -37.93 -39.27
N LEU A 686 24.48 -37.57 -37.99
CA LEU A 686 25.20 -36.44 -37.41
C LEU A 686 26.55 -36.93 -36.86
N GLU A 687 27.57 -36.93 -37.72
CA GLU A 687 28.85 -37.58 -37.45
C GLU A 687 29.69 -36.82 -36.40
N HIS A 688 29.55 -35.49 -36.29
CA HIS A 688 30.36 -34.63 -35.40
C HIS A 688 29.71 -34.30 -34.05
N VAL A 689 28.66 -35.00 -33.63
CA VAL A 689 27.92 -34.65 -32.40
C VAL A 689 28.78 -34.82 -31.15
N ASP A 690 29.65 -35.83 -31.13
CA ASP A 690 30.58 -36.04 -30.02
C ASP A 690 31.60 -34.89 -29.93
N ASP A 691 32.22 -34.51 -31.05
CA ASP A 691 33.19 -33.42 -31.14
C ASP A 691 32.60 -32.11 -30.60
N LEU A 692 31.37 -31.78 -31.03
CA LEU A 692 30.66 -30.59 -30.59
C LEU A 692 30.20 -30.64 -29.12
N VAL A 693 29.90 -31.84 -28.59
CA VAL A 693 29.62 -32.01 -27.15
C VAL A 693 30.87 -31.70 -26.33
N VAL A 694 32.04 -32.20 -26.73
CA VAL A 694 33.32 -31.90 -26.07
C VAL A 694 33.57 -30.38 -26.07
N MET A 695 33.51 -29.74 -27.24
CA MET A 695 33.73 -28.29 -27.38
C MET A 695 32.73 -27.44 -26.59
N TYR A 696 31.46 -27.84 -26.54
CA TYR A 696 30.45 -27.17 -25.72
C TYR A 696 30.80 -27.28 -24.23
N CYS A 697 31.16 -28.47 -23.76
CA CYS A 697 31.56 -28.69 -22.36
C CYS A 697 32.83 -27.91 -22.01
N GLU A 698 33.86 -27.93 -22.86
CA GLU A 698 35.12 -27.18 -22.65
C GLU A 698 34.90 -25.66 -22.67
N GLY A 699 34.17 -25.12 -23.65
CA GLY A 699 33.78 -23.71 -23.68
C GLY A 699 32.93 -23.30 -22.46
N GLY A 700 32.10 -24.22 -21.98
CA GLY A 700 31.36 -24.09 -20.72
C GLY A 700 32.27 -24.02 -19.50
N LEU A 701 33.28 -24.90 -19.39
CA LEU A 701 34.26 -24.94 -18.31
C LEU A 701 35.16 -23.69 -18.26
N VAL A 702 35.70 -23.28 -19.42
CA VAL A 702 36.47 -22.03 -19.58
C VAL A 702 35.64 -20.80 -19.19
N THR A 703 34.32 -20.88 -19.32
CA THR A 703 33.41 -19.83 -18.88
C THR A 703 33.10 -19.94 -17.39
N TRP A 704 32.85 -21.13 -16.84
CA TRP A 704 32.61 -21.35 -15.40
C TRP A 704 33.73 -20.75 -14.55
N GLY A 705 34.99 -21.00 -14.88
CA GLY A 705 36.15 -20.44 -14.17
C GLY A 705 36.26 -18.90 -14.16
N ARG A 706 35.41 -18.19 -14.91
CA ARG A 706 35.27 -16.71 -14.90
C ARG A 706 34.06 -16.22 -14.11
N PHE A 707 33.14 -17.12 -13.78
CA PHE A 707 31.84 -16.84 -13.18
C PHE A 707 31.61 -17.56 -11.83
N ASP A 708 32.53 -18.42 -11.40
CA ASP A 708 32.50 -19.10 -10.09
C ASP A 708 33.64 -18.68 -9.13
N THR A 709 34.37 -17.62 -9.47
CA THR A 709 35.51 -17.05 -8.70
C THR A 709 35.16 -16.67 -7.26
N GLU A 710 33.88 -16.44 -6.97
CA GLU A 710 33.34 -16.22 -5.63
C GLU A 710 33.65 -17.38 -4.66
N TRP A 711 33.71 -18.62 -5.18
CA TRP A 711 33.92 -19.85 -4.40
C TRP A 711 35.27 -20.53 -4.68
N HIS A 712 36.28 -19.78 -5.14
CA HIS A 712 37.66 -20.27 -5.23
C HIS A 712 38.26 -20.35 -3.81
N ASP A 713 39.24 -21.23 -3.60
CA ASP A 713 39.66 -21.61 -2.25
C ASP A 713 40.51 -20.51 -1.55
N ASP A 714 40.93 -19.49 -2.29
CA ASP A 714 41.54 -18.25 -1.81
C ASP A 714 40.52 -17.10 -1.59
N ALA A 715 39.31 -17.20 -2.16
CA ALA A 715 38.31 -16.14 -2.17
C ALA A 715 37.72 -15.83 -0.77
N PRO A 716 37.09 -14.66 -0.56
CA PRO A 716 36.56 -14.28 0.75
C PRO A 716 35.55 -15.28 1.35
N ILE A 717 34.72 -15.93 0.52
CA ILE A 717 33.70 -16.90 0.97
C ILE A 717 34.36 -18.10 1.69
N ALA A 718 35.53 -18.55 1.25
CA ALA A 718 36.24 -19.69 1.83
C ALA A 718 36.76 -19.42 3.25
N ARG A 719 36.74 -18.17 3.73
CA ARG A 719 37.27 -17.72 5.03
C ARG A 719 36.18 -17.29 6.01
N LEU A 720 34.91 -17.42 5.64
CA LEU A 720 33.78 -17.00 6.47
C LEU A 720 33.50 -18.01 7.59
N SER A 721 33.14 -17.52 8.77
CA SER A 721 32.54 -18.37 9.79
C SER A 721 31.11 -18.76 9.39
N GLN A 722 30.58 -19.81 10.01
CA GLN A 722 29.16 -20.21 9.83
C GLN A 722 28.19 -19.10 10.28
N GLU A 723 28.58 -18.24 11.22
CA GLU A 723 27.79 -17.07 11.63
C GLU A 723 27.84 -15.96 10.57
N ASP A 724 29.00 -15.71 9.95
CA ASP A 724 29.12 -14.75 8.85
C ASP A 724 28.32 -15.19 7.62
N ILE A 725 28.28 -16.49 7.32
CA ILE A 725 27.51 -17.06 6.21
C ILE A 725 25.99 -16.84 6.40
N GLU A 726 25.48 -16.92 7.63
CA GLU A 726 24.08 -16.57 7.94
C GLU A 726 23.85 -15.06 7.98
N ARG A 727 24.78 -14.30 8.57
CA ARG A 727 24.71 -12.83 8.67
C ARG A 727 24.74 -12.15 7.31
N ALA A 728 25.51 -12.68 6.36
CA ALA A 728 25.61 -12.22 4.98
C ALA A 728 24.80 -13.08 3.99
N TRP A 729 23.70 -13.71 4.42
CA TRP A 729 22.88 -14.59 3.56
C TRP A 729 22.39 -13.87 2.28
N LEU A 730 22.57 -14.52 1.12
CA LEU A 730 22.18 -14.01 -0.20
C LEU A 730 21.27 -15.04 -0.91
N GLU A 731 20.21 -14.57 -1.56
CA GLU A 731 19.44 -15.39 -2.51
C GLU A 731 20.34 -15.85 -3.67
N ALA A 732 20.09 -17.06 -4.18
CA ALA A 732 20.78 -17.58 -5.36
C ALA A 732 20.47 -16.81 -6.67
N THR A 733 19.43 -15.97 -6.70
CA THR A 733 18.91 -15.34 -7.93
C THR A 733 18.36 -13.91 -7.74
N ASN A 734 18.31 -13.13 -8.82
CA ASN A 734 17.77 -11.76 -8.83
C ASN A 734 16.28 -11.68 -9.17
N ASP A 735 15.59 -12.82 -9.26
CA ASP A 735 14.21 -12.98 -9.69
C ASP A 735 13.24 -12.04 -8.97
N GLY A 736 13.53 -11.71 -7.70
CA GLY A 736 12.75 -10.75 -6.92
C GLY A 736 12.73 -9.33 -7.53
N ASN A 737 13.86 -8.84 -8.05
CA ASN A 737 13.94 -7.51 -8.67
C ASN A 737 13.47 -7.55 -10.13
N GLU A 738 13.90 -8.57 -10.90
CA GLU A 738 13.44 -8.81 -12.28
C GLU A 738 11.89 -8.88 -12.35
N SER A 739 11.27 -9.54 -11.37
CA SER A 739 9.82 -9.71 -11.24
C SER A 739 9.09 -8.39 -10.99
N GLU A 740 9.57 -7.55 -10.07
CA GLU A 740 8.94 -6.23 -9.82
C GLU A 740 9.07 -5.31 -11.04
N LEU A 741 10.21 -5.33 -11.74
CA LEU A 741 10.37 -4.63 -13.03
C LEU A 741 9.48 -5.23 -14.13
N GLY A 742 9.23 -6.54 -14.13
CA GLY A 742 8.23 -7.21 -14.96
C GLY A 742 6.80 -6.76 -14.65
N ILE A 743 6.45 -6.64 -13.36
CA ILE A 743 5.14 -6.22 -12.86
C ILE A 743 4.89 -4.74 -13.19
N LEU A 744 5.88 -3.85 -13.05
CA LEU A 744 5.80 -2.47 -13.51
C LEU A 744 5.53 -2.39 -15.01
N ARG A 745 6.29 -3.13 -15.84
CA ARG A 745 6.08 -3.22 -17.30
C ARG A 745 4.71 -3.78 -17.70
N SER A 746 4.06 -4.57 -16.83
CA SER A 746 2.69 -5.04 -17.01
C SER A 746 1.65 -3.99 -16.58
N ALA A 747 1.84 -3.39 -15.40
CA ALA A 747 0.94 -2.38 -14.84
C ALA A 747 0.92 -1.09 -15.68
N ALA A 748 2.06 -0.67 -16.26
CA ALA A 748 2.12 0.46 -17.17
C ALA A 748 1.26 0.27 -18.44
N LYS A 749 1.03 -0.98 -18.88
CA LYS A 749 0.15 -1.27 -20.03
C LYS A 749 -1.34 -1.17 -19.67
N SER A 750 -1.70 -1.47 -18.42
CA SER A 750 -3.10 -1.42 -17.94
C SER A 750 -3.48 -0.05 -17.34
N ALA A 751 -2.50 0.72 -16.89
CA ALA A 751 -2.66 2.05 -16.29
C ALA A 751 -1.46 2.97 -16.62
N PRO A 752 -1.30 3.43 -17.88
CA PRO A 752 -0.15 4.23 -18.32
C PRO A 752 0.00 5.58 -17.61
N ASN A 753 -1.09 6.12 -17.06
CA ASN A 753 -1.10 7.37 -16.27
C ASN A 753 -0.86 7.13 -14.76
N MET A 754 -0.36 5.95 -14.37
CA MET A 754 0.04 5.64 -13.00
C MET A 754 1.42 6.25 -12.70
N SER A 755 1.58 6.91 -11.55
CA SER A 755 2.88 7.42 -11.11
C SER A 755 3.70 6.34 -10.40
N LEU A 756 5.02 6.36 -10.62
CA LEU A 756 5.96 5.38 -10.04
C LEU A 756 5.87 5.37 -8.50
N ALA A 757 5.78 6.53 -7.85
CA ALA A 757 5.61 6.61 -6.40
C ALA A 757 4.31 5.95 -5.87
N TYR A 758 3.22 5.92 -6.65
CA TYR A 758 2.01 5.18 -6.26
C TYR A 758 2.14 3.68 -6.55
N HIS A 759 2.82 3.31 -7.64
CA HIS A 759 3.15 1.91 -7.93
C HIS A 759 4.03 1.31 -6.83
N ASN A 760 5.14 1.98 -6.48
CA ASN A 760 6.05 1.56 -5.41
C ASN A 760 5.29 1.38 -4.10
N ALA A 761 4.52 2.39 -3.64
CA ALA A 761 3.75 2.26 -2.40
C ALA A 761 2.80 1.04 -2.38
N MET A 762 2.09 0.79 -3.49
CA MET A 762 1.20 -0.37 -3.64
C MET A 762 1.97 -1.71 -3.65
N ARG A 763 3.16 -1.76 -4.27
CA ARG A 763 3.99 -2.97 -4.37
C ARG A 763 4.73 -3.26 -3.07
N MET A 764 5.33 -2.25 -2.44
CA MET A 764 6.00 -2.32 -1.13
C MET A 764 5.03 -2.84 -0.07
N TYR A 765 3.82 -2.26 0.04
CA TYR A 765 2.81 -2.70 1.00
C TYR A 765 2.44 -4.19 0.86
N LYS A 766 2.37 -4.71 -0.38
CA LYS A 766 2.13 -6.13 -0.63
C LYS A 766 3.35 -7.01 -0.34
N ALA A 767 4.51 -6.65 -0.89
CA ALA A 767 5.74 -7.45 -0.79
C ALA A 767 6.22 -7.56 0.67
N ASN A 768 6.16 -6.45 1.41
CA ASN A 768 6.73 -6.31 2.75
C ASN A 768 5.72 -6.66 3.85
N LYS A 769 4.54 -7.16 3.47
CA LYS A 769 3.42 -7.57 4.35
C LYS A 769 2.95 -6.44 5.28
N THR A 770 3.07 -5.18 4.85
CA THR A 770 2.90 -3.98 5.68
C THR A 770 1.49 -3.81 6.26
N SER A 771 0.47 -4.51 5.73
CA SER A 771 -0.86 -4.61 6.37
C SER A 771 -0.77 -5.05 7.84
N ALA A 772 0.08 -6.03 8.17
CA ALA A 772 0.29 -6.46 9.56
C ALA A 772 0.98 -5.38 10.41
N PHE A 773 1.96 -4.68 9.84
CA PHE A 773 2.67 -3.57 10.51
C PHE A 773 1.77 -2.36 10.76
N MET A 774 0.83 -2.05 9.86
CA MET A 774 -0.15 -0.98 10.08
C MET A 774 -0.94 -1.19 11.38
N LEU A 775 -1.24 -2.43 11.75
CA LEU A 775 -1.97 -2.76 12.99
C LEU A 775 -1.17 -2.50 14.27
N THR A 776 0.16 -2.37 14.20
CA THR A 776 1.03 -2.06 15.36
C THR A 776 1.31 -0.56 15.54
N LEU A 777 0.88 0.29 14.59
CA LEU A 777 1.15 1.73 14.62
C LEU A 777 0.15 2.51 15.48
N SER A 778 0.65 3.46 16.26
CA SER A 778 -0.17 4.36 17.08
C SER A 778 -0.96 5.37 16.24
N PRO A 779 -2.03 6.00 16.79
CA PRO A 779 -2.74 7.08 16.10
C PRO A 779 -1.81 8.22 15.64
N ASP A 780 -0.76 8.50 16.41
CA ASP A 780 0.22 9.55 16.14
C ASP A 780 1.19 9.15 15.01
N ASP A 781 1.67 7.90 14.98
CA ASP A 781 2.40 7.35 13.81
C ASP A 781 1.57 7.49 12.54
N ARG A 782 0.30 7.07 12.60
CA ARG A 782 -0.63 7.20 11.49
C ARG A 782 -0.84 8.67 11.14
N GLN A 783 -0.79 9.62 12.08
CA GLN A 783 -0.90 11.06 11.81
C GLN A 783 0.35 11.60 11.09
N VAL A 784 1.55 11.22 11.53
CA VAL A 784 2.84 11.55 10.88
C VAL A 784 2.87 11.05 9.45
N ILE A 785 2.56 9.76 9.23
CA ILE A 785 2.43 9.16 7.89
C ILE A 785 1.44 9.95 7.02
N ARG A 786 0.28 10.31 7.58
CA ARG A 786 -0.74 11.14 6.92
C ARG A 786 -0.30 12.59 6.66
N ALA A 787 0.72 13.11 7.32
CA ALA A 787 1.34 14.41 7.02
C ALA A 787 2.41 14.26 5.92
N GLN A 788 3.30 13.28 6.05
CA GLN A 788 4.39 13.00 5.11
C GLN A 788 3.88 12.77 3.68
N VAL A 789 2.82 11.96 3.53
CA VAL A 789 2.16 11.73 2.22
C VAL A 789 1.58 13.01 1.61
N ARG A 790 1.15 13.99 2.43
CA ARG A 790 0.67 15.29 1.91
C ARG A 790 1.82 16.14 1.41
N MET A 791 2.93 16.21 2.17
CA MET A 791 4.13 16.94 1.80
C MET A 791 4.74 16.40 0.50
N GLN A 792 4.87 15.07 0.37
CA GLN A 792 5.29 14.39 -0.87
C GLN A 792 4.32 14.59 -2.05
N ASP A 793 3.02 14.76 -1.79
CA ASP A 793 2.03 15.10 -2.82
C ASP A 793 2.19 16.54 -3.33
N SER A 794 2.67 17.47 -2.49
CA SER A 794 2.85 18.89 -2.81
C SER A 794 4.25 19.26 -3.32
N SER A 795 5.30 18.49 -3.01
CA SER A 795 6.69 18.85 -3.33
C SER A 795 7.00 18.92 -4.83
N GLY A 796 6.20 18.24 -5.67
CA GLY A 796 6.42 18.20 -7.11
C GLY A 796 7.62 17.35 -7.55
N ALA A 797 8.22 16.54 -6.67
CA ALA A 797 9.43 15.75 -6.95
C ALA A 797 9.38 14.90 -8.23
N ASN A 798 8.22 14.36 -8.60
CA ASN A 798 8.03 13.63 -9.86
C ASN A 798 8.25 14.49 -11.12
N ARG A 799 8.09 15.82 -11.03
CA ARG A 799 8.42 16.79 -12.09
C ARG A 799 9.92 17.10 -12.09
N GLN A 800 10.54 17.21 -10.91
CA GLN A 800 11.98 17.46 -10.76
C GLN A 800 12.81 16.31 -11.34
N LYS A 801 12.55 15.05 -10.97
CA LYS A 801 13.30 13.89 -11.53
C LYS A 801 13.15 13.76 -13.06
N LYS A 802 11.97 14.08 -13.61
CA LYS A 802 11.76 14.17 -15.07
C LYS A 802 12.50 15.34 -15.72
N HIS A 803 12.65 16.47 -15.04
CA HIS A 803 13.41 17.61 -15.54
C HIS A 803 14.91 17.29 -15.58
N ALA A 804 15.45 16.65 -14.53
CA ALA A 804 16.85 16.20 -14.46
C ALA A 804 17.20 15.25 -15.63
N GLN A 805 16.32 14.28 -15.94
CA GLN A 805 16.49 13.42 -17.12
C GLN A 805 16.55 14.23 -18.43
N VAL A 806 15.67 15.22 -18.64
CA VAL A 806 15.71 16.08 -19.84
C VAL A 806 16.97 16.94 -19.92
N VAL A 807 17.47 17.44 -18.78
CA VAL A 807 18.75 18.18 -18.71
C VAL A 807 19.92 17.27 -19.09
N HIS A 808 19.99 16.05 -18.54
CA HIS A 808 21.02 15.07 -18.90
C HIS A 808 20.96 14.67 -20.38
N MET A 809 19.76 14.42 -20.92
CA MET A 809 19.58 14.10 -22.34
C MET A 809 20.09 15.21 -23.26
N LYS A 810 19.91 16.49 -22.90
CA LYS A 810 20.52 17.62 -23.62
C LYS A 810 22.06 17.55 -23.56
N ALA A 811 22.63 17.43 -22.37
CA ALA A 811 24.09 17.31 -22.20
C ALA A 811 24.70 16.05 -22.88
N VAL A 812 23.90 15.02 -23.17
CA VAL A 812 24.28 13.88 -24.02
C VAL A 812 24.25 14.25 -25.52
N VAL A 813 23.23 14.98 -25.99
CA VAL A 813 23.18 15.52 -27.36
C VAL A 813 24.32 16.49 -27.63
N ASP A 814 24.61 17.39 -26.69
CA ASP A 814 25.69 18.39 -26.83
C ASP A 814 27.06 17.70 -26.91
N ARG A 815 27.34 16.73 -26.03
CA ARG A 815 28.59 15.95 -26.06
C ARG A 815 28.73 15.07 -27.31
N ASN A 816 27.65 14.42 -27.77
CA ASN A 816 27.70 13.67 -29.03
C ASN A 816 27.96 14.61 -30.21
N THR A 817 27.27 15.75 -30.26
CA THR A 817 27.45 16.77 -31.31
C THR A 817 28.87 17.30 -31.33
N GLN A 818 29.49 17.52 -30.16
CA GLN A 818 30.89 17.93 -30.10
C GLN A 818 31.84 16.82 -30.55
N ARG A 819 31.68 15.58 -30.05
CA ARG A 819 32.50 14.45 -30.51
C ARG A 819 32.39 14.22 -32.03
N ASP A 820 31.21 14.41 -32.59
CA ASP A 820 30.97 14.20 -34.01
C ASP A 820 31.57 15.36 -34.87
N LYS A 821 31.66 16.59 -34.34
CA LYS A 821 32.55 17.64 -34.87
C LYS A 821 34.01 17.25 -34.73
N ASP A 822 34.48 16.91 -33.53
CA ASP A 822 35.89 16.54 -33.27
C ASP A 822 36.35 15.40 -34.22
N ARG A 823 35.44 14.47 -34.55
CA ARG A 823 35.67 13.39 -35.50
C ARG A 823 35.70 13.89 -36.95
N LYS A 824 34.83 14.83 -37.33
CA LYS A 824 34.85 15.47 -38.65
C LYS A 824 36.12 16.31 -38.81
N ASP A 825 36.46 17.15 -37.85
CA ASP A 825 37.64 18.02 -37.88
C ASP A 825 38.95 17.21 -37.93
N ARG A 826 39.00 16.01 -37.32
CA ARG A 826 40.09 15.04 -37.51
C ARG A 826 40.12 14.46 -38.92
N ALA A 827 38.98 14.06 -39.47
CA ALA A 827 38.89 13.48 -40.81
C ALA A 827 39.22 14.50 -41.91
N ASP A 828 38.75 15.75 -41.75
CA ASP A 828 39.07 16.86 -42.64
C ASP A 828 40.56 17.19 -42.56
N LYS A 829 41.18 17.25 -41.37
CA LYS A 829 42.64 17.44 -41.22
C LYS A 829 43.46 16.31 -41.84
N VAL A 830 43.06 15.06 -41.68
CA VAL A 830 43.72 13.93 -42.38
C VAL A 830 43.61 14.11 -43.89
N LYS A 831 42.44 14.55 -44.39
CA LYS A 831 42.23 14.82 -45.82
C LYS A 831 43.02 16.04 -46.32
N GLU A 832 43.21 17.08 -45.52
CA GLU A 832 44.08 18.22 -45.82
C GLU A 832 45.54 17.77 -45.93
N ILE A 833 46.05 17.02 -44.95
CA ILE A 833 47.41 16.47 -44.98
C ILE A 833 47.61 15.56 -46.21
N LEU A 834 46.65 14.67 -46.51
CA LEU A 834 46.72 13.81 -47.70
C LEU A 834 46.60 14.59 -49.02
N ALA A 835 46.04 15.80 -49.04
CA ALA A 835 46.04 16.64 -50.23
C ALA A 835 47.40 17.29 -50.51
N GLU A 836 48.28 17.38 -49.50
CA GLU A 836 49.66 17.90 -49.60
C GLU A 836 50.71 16.80 -49.81
N VAL A 837 50.34 15.51 -49.70
CA VAL A 837 51.25 14.38 -49.97
C VAL A 837 51.53 14.27 -51.48
N THR A 838 52.77 14.55 -51.86
CA THR A 838 53.32 14.13 -53.16
C THR A 838 53.42 12.60 -53.18
N ALA A 839 52.57 11.94 -53.96
CA ALA A 839 52.53 10.49 -54.05
C ALA A 839 53.78 9.92 -54.73
N ILE A 840 54.31 8.83 -54.19
CA ILE A 840 55.27 7.95 -54.87
C ILE A 840 54.46 7.08 -55.83
N ALA A 841 54.70 7.23 -57.14
CA ALA A 841 53.86 6.67 -58.20
C ALA A 841 54.46 5.42 -58.88
N SER A 842 55.74 5.13 -58.63
CA SER A 842 56.46 4.02 -59.22
C SER A 842 57.33 3.26 -58.20
N VAL A 843 57.68 2.02 -58.55
CA VAL A 843 58.60 1.20 -57.74
C VAL A 843 60.00 1.82 -57.73
N GLN A 844 60.46 2.39 -58.85
CA GLN A 844 61.77 3.04 -58.94
C GLN A 844 61.89 4.28 -58.02
N GLU A 845 60.83 5.08 -57.88
CA GLU A 845 60.82 6.20 -56.92
C GLU A 845 60.87 5.72 -55.47
N LEU A 846 60.21 4.59 -55.16
CA LEU A 846 60.26 3.99 -53.83
C LEU A 846 61.66 3.43 -53.53
N GLU A 847 62.26 2.70 -54.47
CA GLU A 847 63.63 2.17 -54.38
C GLU A 847 64.65 3.29 -54.17
N LEU A 848 64.61 4.33 -55.01
CA LEU A 848 65.49 5.51 -54.91
C LEU A 848 65.38 6.21 -53.55
N ALA A 849 64.17 6.26 -52.97
CA ALA A 849 63.94 6.90 -51.68
C ALA A 849 64.29 6.00 -50.47
N PHE A 850 64.41 4.68 -50.66
CA PHE A 850 65.00 3.76 -49.68
C PHE A 850 66.53 3.78 -49.66
N GLU A 851 67.19 4.17 -50.75
CA GLU A 851 68.66 4.38 -50.80
C GLU A 851 69.11 5.63 -50.02
N ILE A 852 68.19 6.55 -49.69
CA ILE A 852 68.50 7.77 -48.94
C ILE A 852 68.84 7.43 -47.47
N GLY A 853 69.97 7.96 -46.99
CA GLY A 853 70.44 7.72 -45.63
C GLY A 853 69.50 8.27 -44.54
N ARG A 854 69.36 7.53 -43.42
CA ARG A 854 68.53 7.95 -42.28
C ARG A 854 69.01 9.29 -41.71
N GLY A 855 68.19 10.33 -41.87
CA GLY A 855 68.49 11.71 -41.46
C GLY A 855 68.88 12.65 -42.60
N SER A 856 69.03 12.15 -43.83
CA SER A 856 69.14 12.96 -45.04
C SER A 856 67.76 13.43 -45.53
N ALA A 857 67.73 14.56 -46.24
CA ALA A 857 66.49 15.07 -46.85
C ALA A 857 65.97 14.07 -47.89
N GLY A 858 64.66 13.77 -47.85
CA GLY A 858 64.01 12.76 -48.70
C GLY A 858 63.87 11.37 -48.07
N TYR A 859 64.50 11.10 -46.93
CA TYR A 859 64.39 9.80 -46.25
C TYR A 859 62.95 9.48 -45.82
N LEU A 860 62.41 8.32 -46.22
CA LEU A 860 61.11 7.86 -45.73
C LEU A 860 61.19 7.42 -44.26
N THR A 861 60.51 8.19 -43.41
CA THR A 861 60.16 7.77 -42.05
C THR A 861 58.93 6.87 -42.08
N VAL A 862 58.67 6.14 -41.00
CA VAL A 862 57.44 5.31 -40.85
C VAL A 862 56.19 6.16 -41.06
N ALA A 863 56.11 7.35 -40.44
CA ALA A 863 54.98 8.26 -40.63
C ALA A 863 54.83 8.78 -42.08
N ALA A 864 55.90 8.82 -42.87
CA ALA A 864 55.82 9.13 -44.30
C ALA A 864 55.33 7.92 -45.12
N LEU A 865 55.72 6.70 -44.77
CA LEU A 865 55.16 5.47 -45.35
C LEU A 865 53.67 5.33 -45.06
N ASP A 866 53.26 5.58 -43.81
CA ASP A 866 51.85 5.55 -43.38
C ASP A 866 51.02 6.56 -44.19
N LEU A 867 51.52 7.78 -44.41
CA LEU A 867 50.86 8.79 -45.24
C LEU A 867 50.79 8.43 -46.73
N GLN A 868 51.81 7.76 -47.28
CA GLN A 868 51.77 7.23 -48.66
C GLN A 868 50.74 6.10 -48.79
N LEU A 869 50.65 5.21 -47.79
CA LEU A 869 49.65 4.14 -47.74
C LEU A 869 48.23 4.71 -47.66
N ASP A 870 47.96 5.63 -46.73
CA ASP A 870 46.67 6.30 -46.60
C ASP A 870 46.29 7.08 -47.88
N TRP A 871 47.26 7.69 -48.57
CA TRP A 871 47.04 8.37 -49.85
C TRP A 871 46.61 7.40 -50.96
N HIS A 872 47.32 6.28 -51.12
CA HIS A 872 47.00 5.26 -52.12
C HIS A 872 45.66 4.57 -51.82
N ILE A 873 45.35 4.31 -50.55
CA ILE A 873 44.04 3.81 -50.10
C ILE A 873 42.93 4.82 -50.44
N ALA A 874 43.15 6.12 -50.24
CA ALA A 874 42.16 7.15 -50.53
C ALA A 874 41.91 7.38 -52.03
N ASN A 875 42.90 7.14 -52.90
CA ASN A 875 42.81 7.45 -54.34
C ASN A 875 42.56 6.24 -55.25
N SER A 876 42.92 5.02 -54.83
CA SER A 876 42.76 3.76 -55.60
C SER A 876 41.32 3.42 -56.02
N VAL A 877 40.31 4.09 -55.44
CA VAL A 877 38.88 3.90 -55.76
C VAL A 877 38.49 4.42 -57.17
N ARG A 878 39.40 5.10 -57.90
CA ARG A 878 39.06 5.74 -59.20
C ARG A 878 39.40 4.97 -60.47
N ASP A 879 40.38 4.08 -60.47
CA ASP A 879 40.91 3.49 -61.72
C ASP A 879 40.24 2.15 -62.12
N SER A 880 38.95 1.99 -61.79
CA SER A 880 38.12 0.84 -62.24
C SER A 880 37.39 1.08 -63.57
N THR A 881 37.68 2.19 -64.26
CA THR A 881 37.22 2.50 -65.62
C THR A 881 38.35 3.13 -66.44
N GLY A 882 39.36 2.34 -66.85
CA GLY A 882 40.67 2.88 -67.30
C GLY A 882 41.32 2.26 -68.54
N THR A 883 41.29 0.94 -68.75
CA THR A 883 41.66 0.25 -70.01
C THR A 883 41.13 -1.18 -70.04
#